data_AF-A0A518B641-F1
#
_entry.id   AF-A0A518B641-F1
#
_cell.length_a   1.000
_cell.length_b   1.000
_cell.length_c   1.000
_cell.angle_alpha   90.00
_cell.angle_beta   90.00
_cell.angle_gamma   90.00
#
_symmetry.space_group_name_H-M   'P 1'
#
loop_
_entity.id
_entity.type
_entity.pdbx_description
1 polymer ?
#
loop_
_entity_poly.entity_id
_entity_poly.type
_entity_poly.pdbx_seq_one_letter_code
_entity_poly.pdbx_strand_id
1 'polypeptide(L)'
;MSNHLFKGQCPERRPSFLTKSRRAHFLGGLRTGLELLEDRCVPAIDIVFDYEFDNGFFTNEVRQTMDAAAAVFEERFQDQLAAILPTDTNEWTAVFQDPSSANLTQGVERENLTITADTIRIFVGAADHQDGVLGIGGPGRFTIDGGTAEFADTVRARGQAGALLPVNQQTDFGNWGGQLTFNTDVSWHFGTTTDGLDSGEFDFFTVAVHEIGHTLGFGLANSFDNLINNQQFFGASSTAVFGGPVPTDAGGGHWALGTTSVTASGTAQEAVMTPAISDGERREFTQLDFAGMIDLGWEITDVPVSPPSPPSPPAPTGNPPILSNVAEDVLEYNFDGPVVVDSSILVADLDGDAITSAQVTFKQFDLLDGGYQQGVDFLEFTAPEGSGITGFFDTASGVLSLSGTATVGQYREALRSVTYSNFTGVSAWRILEFVVSDATAVSNTISQLIQVGTGGPSFDLPGVDLPATINGHVAVRRGATFFVDVSGDGLFTQSDMAREFGLATDVAIMGDWNGDGREEVAVGRDGTYYIDFDGDYNWNPDVDIVFSLGSPLATPVVGDFDGNGLDEIAIYRPDGVWQIPNSILSDAVSVRVGRFGGAPGTTPVPGDFDGDGKDDLAVFNGGMWMIDTNLNFNLDEGVDLLFAFGLGNDTPLTADWDGDGTTEVGVHRGSHFYADFNNDFVFSINNDVFLEFGIGGDQPFAGTFFVTRTTTDFFPQTSVQSVDTASDDVDSEEDESEEDELFVTSDRSR
;
A
#
# COMPACT_ATOMS: atom_id res chain seq x y z
N MET A 1 -24.52 -14.06 -42.85
CA MET A 1 -24.20 -15.49 -42.68
C MET A 1 -22.76 -15.57 -42.19
N SER A 2 -22.51 -16.40 -41.17
CA SER A 2 -21.20 -16.76 -40.62
C SER A 2 -20.33 -15.65 -40.01
N ASN A 3 -19.87 -15.93 -38.79
CA ASN A 3 -18.80 -15.23 -38.09
C ASN A 3 -17.44 -15.56 -38.73
N HIS A 4 -16.40 -14.79 -38.41
CA HIS A 4 -15.19 -15.36 -37.81
C HIS A 4 -14.48 -14.29 -36.96
N LEU A 5 -13.73 -14.75 -35.95
CA LEU A 5 -13.00 -13.89 -35.01
C LEU A 5 -11.67 -13.45 -35.60
N PHE A 6 -11.17 -12.30 -35.15
CA PHE A 6 -9.74 -12.01 -35.11
C PHE A 6 -9.22 -12.26 -33.69
N LYS A 7 -8.08 -12.96 -33.57
CA LYS A 7 -7.17 -12.82 -32.43
C LYS A 7 -6.01 -11.92 -32.88
N GLY A 8 -5.63 -10.94 -32.06
CA GLY A 8 -4.29 -10.37 -32.10
C GLY A 8 -3.33 -11.26 -31.29
N GLN A 9 -2.07 -11.34 -31.70
CA GLN A 9 -0.98 -11.94 -30.93
C GLN A 9 0.32 -11.18 -31.26
N CYS A 10 1.18 -10.99 -30.25
CA CYS A 10 2.51 -10.39 -30.42
C CYS A 10 3.49 -11.36 -31.14
N PRO A 11 4.58 -10.86 -31.75
CA PRO A 11 5.42 -11.65 -32.66
C PRO A 11 6.61 -12.37 -31.99
N GLU A 12 6.63 -13.71 -32.07
CA GLU A 12 7.79 -14.54 -31.65
C GLU A 12 9.05 -14.33 -32.52
N ARG A 13 10.24 -14.37 -31.91
CA ARG A 13 11.54 -14.42 -32.61
C ARG A 13 12.10 -15.85 -32.72
N ARG A 14 12.84 -16.13 -33.80
CA ARG A 14 13.66 -17.36 -33.97
C ARG A 14 15.16 -17.02 -34.05
N PRO A 15 16.04 -17.66 -33.26
CA PRO A 15 17.49 -17.48 -33.39
C PRO A 15 18.08 -18.30 -34.54
N SER A 16 19.24 -17.88 -35.06
CA SER A 16 19.98 -18.59 -36.11
C SER A 16 21.44 -18.83 -35.72
N PHE A 17 21.98 -20.01 -36.06
CA PHE A 17 23.30 -20.48 -35.62
C PHE A 17 24.33 -20.55 -36.75
N LEU A 18 25.57 -20.14 -36.48
CA LEU A 18 26.76 -20.57 -37.23
C LEU A 18 27.98 -20.84 -36.32
N THR A 19 28.18 -22.14 -36.04
CA THR A 19 29.44 -22.91 -35.90
C THR A 19 30.80 -22.19 -36.12
N LYS A 20 31.95 -22.53 -35.50
CA LYS A 20 32.52 -23.70 -34.74
C LYS A 20 33.94 -23.27 -34.26
N SER A 21 34.74 -23.88 -33.37
CA SER A 21 34.69 -24.96 -32.33
C SER A 21 36.11 -24.99 -31.66
N ARG A 22 36.38 -25.54 -30.46
CA ARG A 22 36.48 -26.98 -30.15
C ARG A 22 36.70 -27.26 -28.63
N ARG A 23 35.92 -28.24 -28.11
CA ARG A 23 36.27 -29.29 -27.10
C ARG A 23 36.83 -28.88 -25.72
N ALA A 24 36.51 -29.56 -24.61
CA ALA A 24 35.52 -30.61 -24.25
C ALA A 24 35.46 -30.68 -22.69
N HIS A 25 34.47 -31.25 -21.99
CA HIS A 25 33.83 -32.59 -22.10
C HIS A 25 32.44 -32.63 -21.40
N PHE A 26 31.61 -33.65 -21.74
CA PHE A 26 30.36 -34.15 -21.08
C PHE A 26 29.38 -33.14 -20.43
N LEU A 27 28.14 -32.88 -20.88
CA LEU A 27 27.00 -33.68 -21.43
C LEU A 27 26.07 -34.35 -20.39
N GLY A 28 24.99 -33.62 -20.04
CA GLY A 28 23.77 -34.10 -19.38
C GLY A 28 22.65 -33.07 -19.62
N GLY A 29 22.11 -33.04 -20.84
CA GLY A 29 21.50 -31.81 -21.39
C GLY A 29 20.16 -31.38 -20.80
N LEU A 30 20.12 -30.17 -20.26
CA LEU A 30 18.87 -29.39 -20.10
C LEU A 30 18.17 -29.25 -21.46
N ARG A 31 16.84 -29.30 -21.43
CA ARG A 31 16.00 -28.53 -22.36
C ARG A 31 15.44 -27.38 -21.56
N THR A 32 15.76 -26.14 -21.96
CA THR A 32 15.09 -24.95 -21.45
C THR A 32 13.62 -25.02 -21.83
N GLY A 33 12.74 -25.19 -20.84
CA GLY A 33 11.33 -24.85 -20.99
C GLY A 33 11.25 -23.35 -21.24
N LEU A 34 10.77 -22.97 -22.42
CA LEU A 34 10.54 -21.57 -22.79
C LEU A 34 9.02 -21.42 -22.83
N GLU A 35 8.42 -21.17 -21.68
CA GLU A 35 6.99 -20.97 -21.54
C GLU A 35 6.72 -19.53 -21.07
N LEU A 36 5.57 -19.00 -21.49
CA LEU A 36 5.37 -17.57 -21.65
C LEU A 36 5.15 -16.86 -20.31
N LEU A 37 5.67 -15.64 -20.21
CA LEU A 37 5.05 -14.65 -19.33
C LEU A 37 3.67 -14.33 -19.92
N GLU A 38 2.65 -14.27 -19.07
CA GLU A 38 1.42 -13.52 -19.37
C GLU A 38 1.44 -12.26 -18.50
N ASP A 39 1.25 -11.11 -19.14
CA ASP A 39 1.68 -9.82 -18.63
C ASP A 39 0.77 -9.32 -17.49
N ARG A 40 1.37 -9.01 -16.34
CA ARG A 40 0.87 -7.95 -15.45
C ARG A 40 1.93 -6.84 -15.46
N CYS A 41 1.48 -5.61 -15.70
CA CYS A 41 2.39 -4.50 -15.96
C CYS A 41 3.16 -4.14 -14.68
N VAL A 42 4.48 -4.41 -14.69
CA VAL A 42 5.41 -3.46 -14.07
C VAL A 42 5.27 -2.17 -14.88
N PRO A 43 5.10 -0.98 -14.28
CA PRO A 43 5.11 0.25 -15.05
C PRO A 43 6.44 0.33 -15.78
N ALA A 44 6.42 0.52 -17.11
CA ALA A 44 7.65 0.44 -17.90
C ALA A 44 8.53 1.69 -17.76
N ILE A 45 8.03 2.68 -17.01
CA ILE A 45 8.70 3.91 -16.59
C ILE A 45 8.40 4.12 -15.10
N ASP A 46 9.39 4.59 -14.35
CA ASP A 46 9.36 4.80 -12.89
C ASP A 46 9.82 6.23 -12.57
N ILE A 47 8.93 7.10 -12.07
CA ILE A 47 9.18 8.55 -11.94
C ILE A 47 9.58 8.88 -10.48
N VAL A 48 10.88 8.76 -10.21
CA VAL A 48 11.43 8.99 -8.86
C VAL A 48 11.66 10.49 -8.61
N PHE A 49 10.86 11.06 -7.70
CA PHE A 49 11.07 12.43 -7.20
C PHE A 49 12.22 12.50 -6.18
N ASP A 50 13.19 13.37 -6.46
CA ASP A 50 14.36 13.62 -5.62
C ASP A 50 14.22 14.96 -4.90
N TYR A 51 13.95 14.89 -3.59
CA TYR A 51 13.58 16.02 -2.74
C TYR A 51 14.79 16.72 -2.08
N GLU A 52 16.02 16.57 -2.61
CA GLU A 52 17.23 17.24 -2.09
C GLU A 52 17.09 18.78 -1.98
N PHE A 53 16.20 19.37 -2.79
CA PHE A 53 15.95 20.82 -2.87
C PHE A 53 14.65 21.28 -2.19
N ASP A 54 13.97 20.41 -1.44
CA ASP A 54 12.80 20.77 -0.63
C ASP A 54 13.21 21.66 0.57
N ASN A 55 12.59 22.83 0.68
CA ASN A 55 12.78 23.77 1.79
C ASN A 55 11.65 23.71 2.83
N GLY A 56 10.86 22.63 2.83
CA GLY A 56 9.69 22.43 3.68
C GLY A 56 8.36 22.77 3.01
N PHE A 57 8.31 22.74 1.67
CA PHE A 57 7.08 22.89 0.89
C PHE A 57 6.38 21.53 0.73
N PHE A 58 7.14 20.47 0.48
CA PHE A 58 6.57 19.14 0.25
C PHE A 58 6.30 18.42 1.58
N THR A 59 5.12 18.65 2.16
CA THR A 59 4.60 17.83 3.27
C THR A 59 4.23 16.43 2.78
N ASN A 60 3.88 15.51 3.69
CA ASN A 60 3.46 14.15 3.32
C ASN A 60 2.25 14.15 2.37
N GLU A 61 1.31 15.07 2.55
CA GLU A 61 0.14 15.26 1.66
C GLU A 61 0.56 15.70 0.26
N VAL A 62 1.43 16.71 0.16
CA VAL A 62 1.97 17.18 -1.13
C VAL A 62 2.72 16.06 -1.86
N ARG A 63 3.46 15.23 -1.11
CA ARG A 63 4.20 14.06 -1.64
C ARG A 63 3.25 13.00 -2.22
N GLN A 64 2.22 12.60 -1.48
CA GLN A 64 1.18 11.69 -1.97
C GLN A 64 0.53 12.18 -3.27
N THR A 65 0.34 13.51 -3.40
CA THR A 65 -0.24 14.10 -4.62
C THR A 65 0.78 14.24 -5.76
N MET A 66 2.08 14.36 -5.48
CA MET A 66 3.14 14.17 -6.50
C MET A 66 3.16 12.73 -7.02
N ASP A 67 3.12 11.74 -6.11
CA ASP A 67 3.14 10.33 -6.44
C ASP A 67 1.90 9.94 -7.27
N ALA A 68 0.72 10.45 -6.90
CA ALA A 68 -0.51 10.32 -7.69
C ALA A 68 -0.41 11.00 -9.07
N ALA A 69 0.33 12.10 -9.19
CA ALA A 69 0.56 12.78 -10.47
C ALA A 69 1.55 12.03 -11.38
N ALA A 70 2.51 11.29 -10.81
CA ALA A 70 3.38 10.37 -11.56
C ALA A 70 2.62 9.17 -12.12
N ALA A 71 1.76 8.55 -11.30
CA ALA A 71 0.99 7.35 -11.66
C ALA A 71 0.20 7.50 -12.99
N VAL A 72 -0.30 8.72 -13.29
CA VAL A 72 -0.99 9.08 -14.55
C VAL A 72 -0.19 8.71 -15.81
N PHE A 73 1.13 8.69 -15.72
CA PHE A 73 2.05 8.31 -16.79
C PHE A 73 2.51 6.86 -16.64
N GLU A 74 2.93 6.46 -15.43
CA GLU A 74 3.48 5.14 -15.12
C GLU A 74 2.50 3.98 -15.42
N GLU A 75 1.21 4.15 -15.16
CA GLU A 75 0.16 3.17 -15.46
C GLU A 75 0.06 2.82 -16.95
N ARG A 76 0.60 3.66 -17.85
CA ARG A 76 0.33 3.60 -19.29
C ARG A 76 1.55 3.64 -20.20
N PHE A 77 2.70 4.12 -19.74
CA PHE A 77 3.92 4.18 -20.56
C PHE A 77 4.56 2.77 -20.66
N GLN A 78 5.13 2.46 -21.82
CA GLN A 78 5.58 1.11 -22.24
C GLN A 78 7.01 1.09 -22.82
N ASP A 79 7.65 2.25 -22.94
CA ASP A 79 9.05 2.42 -23.31
C ASP A 79 9.99 1.55 -22.44
N GLN A 80 11.20 1.27 -22.94
CA GLN A 80 12.25 0.59 -22.16
C GLN A 80 13.53 1.42 -22.19
N LEU A 81 13.86 2.07 -21.07
CA LEU A 81 14.94 3.04 -20.99
C LEU A 81 16.18 2.44 -20.32
N ALA A 82 17.23 2.24 -21.10
CA ALA A 82 18.51 1.73 -20.63
C ALA A 82 19.09 2.57 -19.46
N ALA A 83 19.65 1.85 -18.48
CA ALA A 83 20.32 2.44 -17.32
C ALA A 83 21.55 3.26 -17.73
N ILE A 84 21.76 4.39 -17.04
CA ILE A 84 22.98 5.18 -17.13
C ILE A 84 23.85 4.82 -15.92
N LEU A 85 24.87 3.98 -16.16
CA LEU A 85 25.78 3.45 -15.15
C LEU A 85 27.21 3.98 -15.39
N PRO A 86 27.67 5.02 -14.66
CA PRO A 86 29.02 5.57 -14.76
C PRO A 86 30.10 4.61 -14.26
N THR A 87 31.36 4.85 -14.68
CA THR A 87 32.54 4.10 -14.23
C THR A 87 33.79 4.99 -14.25
N ASP A 88 34.93 4.50 -13.73
CA ASP A 88 36.28 5.07 -13.85
C ASP A 88 36.72 5.51 -15.27
N THR A 89 35.94 5.22 -16.31
CA THR A 89 36.16 5.69 -17.68
C THR A 89 34.91 6.24 -18.38
N ASN A 90 33.70 5.97 -17.88
CA ASN A 90 32.44 6.44 -18.44
C ASN A 90 31.91 7.55 -17.52
N GLU A 91 32.12 8.80 -17.92
CA GLU A 91 31.92 9.98 -17.11
C GLU A 91 30.92 10.93 -17.78
N TRP A 92 29.93 11.40 -17.03
CA TRP A 92 28.92 12.34 -17.52
C TRP A 92 28.44 13.25 -16.40
N THR A 93 27.89 14.40 -16.76
CA THR A 93 27.35 15.37 -15.81
C THR A 93 25.89 15.63 -16.15
N ALA A 94 24.98 15.32 -15.24
CA ALA A 94 23.58 15.73 -15.33
C ALA A 94 23.49 17.24 -15.01
N VAL A 95 22.75 18.00 -15.83
CA VAL A 95 22.69 19.48 -15.73
C VAL A 95 21.24 19.94 -15.76
N PHE A 96 20.78 20.61 -14.71
CA PHE A 96 19.41 21.10 -14.56
C PHE A 96 19.40 22.51 -13.95
N GLN A 97 18.22 23.13 -13.78
CA GLN A 97 18.11 24.34 -12.96
C GLN A 97 17.71 23.98 -11.54
N ASP A 98 18.20 24.71 -10.56
CA ASP A 98 17.90 24.53 -9.14
C ASP A 98 16.41 24.80 -8.90
N PRO A 99 15.60 23.79 -8.53
CA PRO A 99 14.16 23.96 -8.37
C PRO A 99 13.79 24.70 -7.07
N SER A 100 14.75 25.01 -6.20
CA SER A 100 14.58 25.98 -5.11
C SER A 100 14.92 27.42 -5.49
N SER A 101 15.42 27.65 -6.72
CA SER A 101 15.79 28.98 -7.20
C SER A 101 14.62 29.70 -7.87
N ALA A 102 14.34 30.91 -7.37
CA ALA A 102 13.35 31.81 -7.95
C ALA A 102 13.57 31.97 -9.46
N ASN A 103 12.53 31.63 -10.23
CA ASN A 103 12.50 31.67 -11.70
C ASN A 103 13.60 30.83 -12.39
N LEU A 104 14.05 29.72 -11.75
CA LEU A 104 15.03 28.77 -12.30
C LEU A 104 16.31 29.47 -12.80
N THR A 105 16.86 30.36 -11.97
CA THR A 105 17.98 31.25 -12.33
C THR A 105 19.36 30.72 -11.94
N GLN A 106 19.42 29.62 -11.18
CA GLN A 106 20.66 28.96 -10.75
C GLN A 106 20.78 27.59 -11.44
N GLY A 107 21.91 27.31 -12.07
CA GLY A 107 22.21 26.00 -12.63
C GLY A 107 22.76 25.02 -11.59
N VAL A 108 22.37 23.74 -11.71
CA VAL A 108 22.89 22.62 -10.91
C VAL A 108 23.60 21.64 -11.83
N GLU A 109 24.73 21.13 -11.35
CA GLU A 109 25.49 20.05 -11.98
C GLU A 109 25.57 18.86 -10.99
N ARG A 110 25.43 17.63 -11.51
CA ARG A 110 25.58 16.36 -10.78
C ARG A 110 26.49 15.44 -11.59
N GLU A 111 27.78 15.43 -11.24
CA GLU A 111 28.78 14.53 -11.80
C GLU A 111 28.43 13.07 -11.51
N ASN A 112 28.51 12.21 -12.53
CA ASN A 112 28.34 10.76 -12.45
C ASN A 112 27.08 10.29 -11.70
N LEU A 113 25.97 11.00 -11.93
CA LEU A 113 24.64 10.56 -11.48
C LEU A 113 24.35 9.16 -12.03
N THR A 114 23.89 8.25 -11.18
CA THR A 114 23.48 6.90 -11.60
C THR A 114 21.96 6.89 -11.79
N ILE A 115 21.51 6.44 -12.95
CA ILE A 115 20.09 6.29 -13.28
C ILE A 115 19.87 4.81 -13.62
N THR A 116 18.95 4.18 -12.92
CA THR A 116 18.52 2.79 -13.12
C THR A 116 17.89 2.59 -14.50
N ALA A 117 17.66 1.33 -14.89
CA ALA A 117 16.81 1.07 -16.05
C ALA A 117 15.40 1.58 -15.75
N ASP A 118 14.72 2.12 -16.76
CA ASP A 118 13.30 2.50 -16.76
C ASP A 118 12.93 3.70 -15.84
N THR A 119 13.72 3.98 -14.80
CA THR A 119 13.60 5.16 -13.92
C THR A 119 13.83 6.49 -14.63
N ILE A 120 13.05 7.53 -14.32
CA ILE A 120 13.25 8.94 -14.69
C ILE A 120 13.34 9.75 -13.38
N ARG A 121 14.52 10.34 -13.08
CA ARG A 121 14.71 11.09 -11.82
C ARG A 121 14.36 12.57 -11.96
N ILE A 122 13.40 13.06 -11.20
CA ILE A 122 12.98 14.47 -11.22
C ILE A 122 13.39 15.14 -9.91
N PHE A 123 14.31 16.11 -9.97
CA PHE A 123 14.67 16.92 -8.80
C PHE A 123 13.56 17.95 -8.52
N VAL A 124 13.01 17.95 -7.30
CA VAL A 124 11.84 18.78 -6.94
C VAL A 124 12.16 19.84 -5.90
N GLY A 125 11.50 20.99 -6.01
CA GLY A 125 11.67 22.15 -5.14
C GLY A 125 10.50 23.12 -5.26
N ALA A 126 10.55 24.25 -4.54
CA ALA A 126 9.58 25.31 -4.65
C ALA A 126 10.24 26.68 -4.40
N ALA A 127 9.77 27.73 -5.08
CA ALA A 127 10.32 29.07 -4.95
C ALA A 127 9.29 30.17 -5.28
N ASP A 128 9.65 31.42 -5.01
CA ASP A 128 8.93 32.62 -5.48
C ASP A 128 9.13 32.79 -7.00
N HIS A 129 8.08 32.54 -7.77
CA HIS A 129 8.06 32.68 -9.24
C HIS A 129 7.18 33.86 -9.67
N GLN A 130 7.50 34.47 -10.83
CA GLN A 130 6.80 35.65 -11.36
C GLN A 130 5.28 35.49 -11.44
N ASP A 131 4.55 36.59 -11.19
CA ASP A 131 3.10 36.71 -11.22
C ASP A 131 2.43 35.85 -12.33
N GLY A 132 1.66 34.83 -11.93
CA GLY A 132 0.92 33.96 -12.85
C GLY A 132 1.64 32.68 -13.29
N VAL A 133 2.85 32.41 -12.80
CA VAL A 133 3.49 31.09 -12.89
C VAL A 133 3.03 30.24 -11.70
N LEU A 134 2.45 29.07 -11.95
CA LEU A 134 2.04 28.10 -10.92
C LEU A 134 3.13 27.04 -10.68
N GLY A 135 3.63 26.43 -11.76
CA GLY A 135 4.77 25.51 -11.75
C GLY A 135 5.74 25.80 -12.90
N ILE A 136 6.88 25.11 -12.89
CA ILE A 136 7.79 24.97 -14.04
C ILE A 136 8.48 23.60 -14.00
N GLY A 137 8.11 22.72 -14.93
CA GLY A 137 8.79 21.47 -15.23
C GLY A 137 9.76 21.58 -16.41
N GLY A 138 10.59 20.56 -16.60
CA GLY A 138 11.38 20.46 -17.83
C GLY A 138 12.52 19.43 -17.77
N PRO A 139 12.89 18.87 -18.93
CA PRO A 139 13.88 17.79 -19.00
C PRO A 139 15.29 18.29 -18.73
N GLY A 140 16.06 17.44 -18.08
CA GLY A 140 17.46 17.69 -17.75
C GLY A 140 18.36 17.70 -18.99
N ARG A 141 19.35 18.59 -18.97
CA ARG A 141 20.48 18.61 -19.92
C ARG A 141 21.59 17.70 -19.42
N PHE A 142 22.63 17.53 -20.21
CA PHE A 142 23.80 16.74 -19.82
C PHE A 142 25.06 17.21 -20.55
N THR A 143 26.21 16.95 -19.92
CA THR A 143 27.53 16.91 -20.56
C THR A 143 28.01 15.46 -20.55
N ILE A 144 28.81 15.07 -21.55
CA ILE A 144 29.47 13.76 -21.61
C ILE A 144 30.97 14.03 -21.59
N ASP A 145 31.61 13.68 -20.49
CA ASP A 145 32.92 14.15 -20.09
C ASP A 145 34.02 13.12 -20.41
N GLY A 146 33.66 11.82 -20.35
CA GLY A 146 34.49 10.69 -20.73
C GLY A 146 33.66 9.46 -21.11
N GLY A 147 34.23 8.51 -21.86
CA GLY A 147 33.60 7.21 -22.09
C GLY A 147 33.62 6.66 -23.50
N THR A 148 32.91 5.56 -23.68
CA THR A 148 32.70 4.92 -24.97
C THR A 148 31.63 5.64 -25.79
N ALA A 149 31.59 5.38 -27.11
CA ALA A 149 30.54 5.94 -27.97
C ALA A 149 29.16 5.38 -27.57
N GLU A 150 29.14 4.11 -27.19
CA GLU A 150 27.97 3.39 -26.72
C GLU A 150 27.38 4.01 -25.44
N PHE A 151 28.23 4.32 -24.44
CA PHE A 151 27.79 5.03 -23.22
C PHE A 151 27.30 6.45 -23.54
N ALA A 152 28.01 7.16 -24.43
CA ALA A 152 27.63 8.50 -24.86
C ALA A 152 26.28 8.52 -25.59
N ASP A 153 25.89 7.45 -26.27
CA ASP A 153 24.56 7.30 -26.88
C ASP A 153 23.50 6.84 -25.87
N THR A 154 23.85 6.01 -24.87
CA THR A 154 22.98 5.71 -23.72
C THR A 154 22.57 6.98 -22.97
N VAL A 155 23.51 7.89 -22.68
CA VAL A 155 23.21 9.17 -22.01
C VAL A 155 22.28 10.09 -22.83
N ARG A 156 22.34 10.01 -24.18
CA ARG A 156 21.54 10.86 -25.09
C ARG A 156 20.10 10.40 -25.28
N ALA A 157 19.86 9.10 -25.16
CA ALA A 157 18.68 8.47 -25.73
C ALA A 157 18.19 7.22 -25.00
N ARG A 158 18.99 6.64 -24.09
CA ARG A 158 18.64 5.45 -23.29
C ARG A 158 18.09 4.26 -24.10
N GLY A 159 18.52 4.12 -25.35
CA GLY A 159 18.08 3.05 -26.27
C GLY A 159 17.12 3.54 -27.37
N GLN A 160 16.43 4.66 -27.15
CA GLN A 160 15.41 5.20 -28.03
C GLN A 160 16.02 5.77 -29.33
N ALA A 161 15.85 5.00 -30.41
CA ALA A 161 16.66 5.15 -31.63
C ALA A 161 16.35 6.43 -32.42
N GLY A 162 15.15 6.99 -32.29
CA GLY A 162 14.80 8.25 -32.91
C GLY A 162 15.40 9.46 -32.18
N ALA A 163 15.71 9.34 -30.88
CA ALA A 163 16.39 10.39 -30.12
C ALA A 163 17.87 10.56 -30.54
N LEU A 164 18.48 9.55 -31.17
CA LEU A 164 19.82 9.62 -31.77
C LEU A 164 19.84 10.25 -33.18
N LEU A 165 18.69 10.61 -33.74
CA LEU A 165 18.61 11.31 -35.03
C LEU A 165 19.09 12.77 -34.91
N PRO A 166 19.46 13.43 -36.02
CA PRO A 166 19.74 14.87 -36.00
C PRO A 166 18.56 15.64 -35.42
N VAL A 167 18.81 16.66 -34.59
CA VAL A 167 17.81 17.47 -33.87
C VAL A 167 16.53 17.77 -34.69
N ASN A 168 16.68 18.25 -35.93
CA ASN A 168 15.57 18.60 -36.82
C ASN A 168 14.90 17.39 -37.52
N GLN A 169 15.14 16.18 -37.02
CA GLN A 169 14.69 14.88 -37.51
C GLN A 169 14.43 13.88 -36.37
N GLN A 170 14.59 14.25 -35.10
CA GLN A 170 14.18 13.42 -33.96
C GLN A 170 12.67 13.18 -33.99
N THR A 171 12.25 11.98 -33.61
CA THR A 171 10.85 11.50 -33.64
C THR A 171 10.46 10.79 -32.33
N ASP A 172 11.27 10.99 -31.29
CA ASP A 172 11.44 10.07 -30.17
C ASP A 172 12.31 10.75 -29.09
N PHE A 173 12.15 10.38 -27.82
CA PHE A 173 12.71 11.10 -26.67
C PHE A 173 12.98 10.19 -25.47
N GLY A 174 14.26 9.93 -25.14
CA GLY A 174 14.67 9.13 -23.98
C GLY A 174 15.55 9.93 -23.02
N ASN A 175 14.94 10.70 -22.11
CA ASN A 175 15.64 11.51 -21.10
C ASN A 175 16.06 10.70 -19.86
N TRP A 176 17.02 11.25 -19.11
CA TRP A 176 17.46 10.70 -17.82
C TRP A 176 16.58 11.12 -16.63
N GLY A 177 15.83 12.23 -16.80
CA GLY A 177 15.26 12.98 -15.69
C GLY A 177 15.11 14.47 -16.02
N GLY A 178 15.00 15.30 -14.98
CA GLY A 178 14.86 16.75 -15.09
C GLY A 178 14.67 17.46 -13.75
N GLN A 179 14.03 18.63 -13.78
CA GLN A 179 13.64 19.36 -12.57
C GLN A 179 12.19 19.84 -12.65
N LEU A 180 11.55 19.98 -11.50
CA LEU A 180 10.18 20.48 -11.37
C LEU A 180 10.09 21.39 -10.14
N THR A 181 9.53 22.59 -10.31
CA THR A 181 9.34 23.56 -9.23
C THR A 181 7.92 24.13 -9.19
N PHE A 182 7.45 24.49 -8.00
CA PHE A 182 6.15 25.12 -7.76
C PHE A 182 6.29 26.49 -7.10
N ASN A 183 5.30 27.36 -7.34
CA ASN A 183 5.29 28.69 -6.77
C ASN A 183 4.85 28.71 -5.30
N THR A 184 5.64 29.34 -4.44
CA THR A 184 5.34 29.50 -3.01
C THR A 184 4.37 30.63 -2.68
N ASP A 185 4.10 31.57 -3.60
CA ASP A 185 3.12 32.67 -3.41
C ASP A 185 1.77 32.36 -4.11
N VAL A 186 1.26 31.15 -3.89
CA VAL A 186 0.01 30.61 -4.46
C VAL A 186 -0.79 29.91 -3.35
N SER A 187 -2.12 30.09 -3.33
CA SER A 187 -3.02 29.26 -2.49
C SER A 187 -3.25 27.94 -3.20
N TRP A 188 -2.83 26.85 -2.58
CA TRP A 188 -2.81 25.51 -3.17
C TRP A 188 -3.82 24.59 -2.46
N HIS A 189 -4.65 23.90 -3.26
CA HIS A 189 -5.34 22.70 -2.82
C HIS A 189 -4.44 21.50 -3.11
N PHE A 190 -4.00 20.80 -2.06
CA PHE A 190 -3.04 19.68 -2.17
C PHE A 190 -3.69 18.29 -2.24
N GLY A 191 -5.02 18.18 -2.17
CA GLY A 191 -5.71 16.89 -2.13
C GLY A 191 -5.63 16.08 -3.44
N THR A 192 -5.54 14.76 -3.31
CA THR A 192 -5.62 13.83 -4.46
C THR A 192 -7.01 13.82 -5.11
N THR A 193 -8.07 14.17 -4.37
CA THR A 193 -9.43 14.42 -4.89
C THR A 193 -9.76 15.92 -4.92
N THR A 194 -10.92 16.28 -5.49
CA THR A 194 -11.47 17.64 -5.46
C THR A 194 -12.20 17.98 -4.14
N ASP A 195 -12.17 17.11 -3.13
CA ASP A 195 -12.86 17.39 -1.86
C ASP A 195 -12.13 18.50 -1.11
N GLY A 196 -12.80 19.63 -0.91
CA GLY A 196 -12.22 20.83 -0.30
C GLY A 196 -11.63 21.85 -1.28
N LEU A 197 -11.58 21.56 -2.59
CA LEU A 197 -11.10 22.50 -3.62
C LEU A 197 -12.05 23.71 -3.73
N ASP A 198 -11.68 24.83 -3.11
CA ASP A 198 -12.48 26.05 -3.03
C ASP A 198 -12.12 27.08 -4.13
N SER A 199 -13.06 27.97 -4.45
CA SER A 199 -12.79 29.09 -5.37
C SER A 199 -11.85 30.11 -4.72
N GLY A 200 -10.70 30.34 -5.35
CA GLY A 200 -9.57 31.10 -4.81
C GLY A 200 -8.28 30.28 -4.67
N GLU A 201 -8.35 28.96 -4.82
CA GLU A 201 -7.19 28.05 -4.72
C GLU A 201 -6.91 27.36 -6.06
N PHE A 202 -5.64 27.06 -6.33
CA PHE A 202 -5.22 26.29 -7.50
C PHE A 202 -5.00 24.83 -7.14
N ASP A 203 -5.45 23.95 -8.02
CA ASP A 203 -5.33 22.51 -7.83
C ASP A 203 -3.88 22.03 -8.09
N PHE A 204 -3.22 21.55 -7.04
CA PHE A 204 -1.81 21.16 -7.11
C PHE A 204 -1.60 19.91 -7.99
N PHE A 205 -2.51 18.93 -7.92
CA PHE A 205 -2.44 17.70 -8.72
C PHE A 205 -2.40 18.01 -10.22
N THR A 206 -3.31 18.85 -10.72
CA THR A 206 -3.33 19.20 -12.15
C THR A 206 -2.07 19.93 -12.59
N VAL A 207 -1.52 20.83 -11.76
CA VAL A 207 -0.25 21.50 -12.10
C VAL A 207 0.92 20.50 -12.07
N ALA A 208 0.97 19.60 -11.08
CA ALA A 208 1.99 18.55 -11.03
C ALA A 208 1.97 17.67 -12.30
N VAL A 209 0.79 17.21 -12.72
CA VAL A 209 0.62 16.43 -13.97
C VAL A 209 1.07 17.24 -15.21
N HIS A 210 0.75 18.54 -15.28
CA HIS A 210 1.18 19.43 -16.36
C HIS A 210 2.72 19.53 -16.45
N GLU A 211 3.38 19.82 -15.33
CA GLU A 211 4.83 20.00 -15.29
C GLU A 211 5.61 18.68 -15.44
N ILE A 212 5.04 17.54 -15.04
CA ILE A 212 5.57 16.20 -15.37
C ILE A 212 5.50 15.98 -16.88
N GLY A 213 4.38 16.34 -17.54
CA GLY A 213 4.25 16.30 -19.00
C GLY A 213 5.35 17.07 -19.73
N HIS A 214 5.66 18.29 -19.27
CA HIS A 214 6.82 19.06 -19.75
C HIS A 214 8.15 18.38 -19.47
N THR A 215 8.33 17.79 -18.29
CA THR A 215 9.57 17.07 -17.90
C THR A 215 9.80 15.81 -18.74
N LEU A 216 8.72 15.15 -19.19
CA LEU A 216 8.70 14.05 -20.15
C LEU A 216 8.79 14.51 -21.62
N GLY A 217 9.03 15.81 -21.86
CA GLY A 217 9.39 16.37 -23.17
C GLY A 217 8.28 17.08 -23.94
N PHE A 218 7.04 17.10 -23.44
CA PHE A 218 5.95 17.82 -24.10
C PHE A 218 6.32 19.30 -24.27
N GLY A 219 6.21 19.84 -25.49
CA GLY A 219 6.53 21.25 -25.77
C GLY A 219 8.00 21.67 -25.62
N LEU A 220 8.90 20.75 -25.24
CA LEU A 220 10.31 21.06 -24.91
C LEU A 220 11.34 20.13 -25.59
N ALA A 221 10.91 18.97 -26.09
CA ALA A 221 11.75 18.05 -26.84
C ALA A 221 11.67 18.30 -28.36
N ASN A 222 12.80 18.15 -29.06
CA ASN A 222 12.86 18.50 -30.48
C ASN A 222 11.95 17.61 -31.36
N SER A 223 11.59 16.40 -30.92
CA SER A 223 10.63 15.54 -31.63
C SER A 223 9.21 16.12 -31.61
N PHE A 224 8.82 16.82 -30.55
CA PHE A 224 7.59 17.60 -30.52
C PHE A 224 7.69 18.83 -31.45
N ASP A 225 8.78 19.61 -31.34
CA ASP A 225 9.02 20.77 -32.21
C ASP A 225 9.01 20.43 -33.72
N ASN A 226 9.56 19.27 -34.09
CA ASN A 226 9.60 18.79 -35.48
C ASN A 226 8.20 18.56 -36.10
N LEU A 227 7.15 18.48 -35.27
CA LEU A 227 5.76 18.36 -35.69
C LEU A 227 5.00 19.69 -35.69
N ILE A 228 5.60 20.80 -35.24
CA ILE A 228 4.97 22.12 -35.18
C ILE A 228 5.22 22.91 -36.48
N ASN A 229 4.16 23.50 -37.05
CA ASN A 229 4.26 24.37 -38.21
C ASN A 229 3.14 25.42 -38.22
N ASN A 230 3.49 26.71 -38.17
CA ASN A 230 2.56 27.87 -38.12
C ASN A 230 1.58 27.88 -36.92
N GLN A 231 2.02 27.44 -35.73
CA GLN A 231 1.18 27.25 -34.52
C GLN A 231 0.10 26.17 -34.68
N GLN A 232 0.43 25.11 -35.42
CA GLN A 232 -0.35 23.88 -35.46
C GLN A 232 0.60 22.68 -35.31
N PHE A 233 0.19 21.70 -34.51
CA PHE A 233 0.87 20.43 -34.31
C PHE A 233 0.32 19.38 -35.29
N PHE A 234 1.22 18.71 -36.01
CA PHE A 234 0.89 17.75 -37.08
C PHE A 234 1.18 16.29 -36.71
N GLY A 235 1.28 15.99 -35.41
CA GLY A 235 1.31 14.62 -34.91
C GLY A 235 0.11 13.80 -35.39
N ALA A 236 0.33 12.52 -35.71
CA ALA A 236 -0.65 11.64 -36.34
C ALA A 236 -1.73 11.19 -35.36
N SER A 237 -1.35 10.83 -34.13
CA SER A 237 -2.28 10.42 -33.07
C SER A 237 -3.14 11.60 -32.62
N SER A 238 -2.51 12.75 -32.38
CA SER A 238 -3.17 13.98 -31.95
C SER A 238 -4.14 14.50 -33.03
N THR A 239 -3.74 14.41 -34.31
CA THR A 239 -4.61 14.73 -35.45
C THR A 239 -5.81 13.77 -35.53
N ALA A 240 -5.65 12.50 -35.15
CA ALA A 240 -6.74 11.52 -35.13
C ALA A 240 -7.74 11.77 -33.99
N VAL A 241 -7.27 12.12 -32.80
CA VAL A 241 -8.12 12.46 -31.63
C VAL A 241 -8.85 13.79 -31.84
N PHE A 242 -8.14 14.85 -32.27
CA PHE A 242 -8.71 16.19 -32.46
C PHE A 242 -9.50 16.35 -33.77
N GLY A 243 -9.33 15.42 -34.73
CA GLY A 243 -9.96 15.49 -36.05
C GLY A 243 -9.30 16.46 -37.04
N GLY A 244 -8.10 16.95 -36.73
CA GLY A 244 -7.29 17.87 -37.53
C GLY A 244 -6.01 18.29 -36.80
N PRO A 245 -5.09 19.04 -37.46
CA PRO A 245 -3.88 19.53 -36.80
C PRO A 245 -4.22 20.42 -35.60
N VAL A 246 -3.67 20.08 -34.43
CA VAL A 246 -4.03 20.69 -33.14
C VAL A 246 -3.49 22.13 -33.08
N PRO A 247 -4.29 23.14 -32.71
CA PRO A 247 -3.77 24.49 -32.47
C PRO A 247 -2.81 24.49 -31.28
N THR A 248 -1.62 25.06 -31.44
CA THR A 248 -0.70 25.33 -30.33
C THR A 248 -0.89 26.76 -29.82
N ASP A 249 -0.30 27.05 -28.67
CA ASP A 249 -0.05 28.43 -28.26
C ASP A 249 0.96 29.14 -29.19
N ALA A 250 1.27 30.41 -28.90
CA ALA A 250 2.17 31.22 -29.70
C ALA A 250 3.67 30.84 -29.54
N GLY A 251 4.03 30.10 -28.48
CA GLY A 251 5.37 29.56 -28.27
C GLY A 251 5.60 28.23 -29.01
N GLY A 252 4.55 27.41 -29.11
CA GLY A 252 4.62 26.01 -29.53
C GLY A 252 4.70 25.02 -28.36
N GLY A 253 4.90 25.50 -27.12
CA GLY A 253 5.07 24.66 -25.94
C GLY A 253 3.78 24.00 -25.44
N HIS A 254 2.62 24.55 -25.79
CA HIS A 254 1.32 24.15 -25.25
C HIS A 254 0.28 23.98 -26.36
N TRP A 255 -0.81 23.25 -26.08
CA TRP A 255 -2.06 23.40 -26.82
C TRP A 255 -2.62 24.82 -26.64
N ALA A 256 -3.35 25.33 -27.63
CA ALA A 256 -3.99 26.63 -27.51
C ALA A 256 -5.08 26.63 -26.42
N LEU A 257 -5.24 27.74 -25.69
CA LEU A 257 -6.32 27.91 -24.70
C LEU A 257 -7.70 27.62 -25.32
N GLY A 258 -8.51 26.85 -24.58
CA GLY A 258 -9.81 26.34 -25.02
C GLY A 258 -9.74 25.12 -25.94
N THR A 259 -8.57 24.46 -26.09
CA THR A 259 -8.45 23.17 -26.78
C THR A 259 -9.01 22.08 -25.88
N THR A 260 -10.17 21.52 -26.26
CA THR A 260 -10.87 20.50 -25.47
C THR A 260 -10.67 19.09 -26.01
N SER A 261 -10.79 18.11 -25.11
CA SER A 261 -10.74 16.68 -25.39
C SER A 261 -11.56 15.92 -24.34
N VAL A 262 -11.44 14.59 -24.31
CA VAL A 262 -12.04 13.74 -23.28
C VAL A 262 -10.97 13.04 -22.43
N THR A 263 -11.29 12.78 -21.17
CA THR A 263 -10.45 12.04 -20.22
C THR A 263 -10.45 10.53 -20.51
N ALA A 264 -9.74 9.74 -19.69
CA ALA A 264 -9.84 8.28 -19.69
C ALA A 264 -11.28 7.80 -19.36
N SER A 265 -11.97 8.49 -18.44
CA SER A 265 -13.37 8.25 -18.07
C SER A 265 -14.39 8.74 -19.11
N GLY A 266 -13.95 9.43 -20.17
CA GLY A 266 -14.81 9.96 -21.23
C GLY A 266 -15.46 11.32 -20.93
N THR A 267 -15.11 11.93 -19.79
CA THR A 267 -15.55 13.29 -19.40
C THR A 267 -14.91 14.32 -20.33
N ALA A 268 -15.70 15.29 -20.82
CA ALA A 268 -15.20 16.34 -21.72
C ALA A 268 -14.73 17.57 -20.93
N GLN A 269 -13.48 17.99 -21.14
CA GLN A 269 -12.83 19.12 -20.47
C GLN A 269 -11.85 19.83 -21.41
N GLU A 270 -11.25 20.94 -20.95
CA GLU A 270 -10.04 21.47 -21.59
C GLU A 270 -8.87 20.51 -21.36
N ALA A 271 -7.97 20.39 -22.34
CA ALA A 271 -6.78 19.55 -22.24
C ALA A 271 -5.84 20.06 -21.13
N VAL A 272 -5.09 19.16 -20.46
CA VAL A 272 -4.19 19.59 -19.37
C VAL A 272 -3.04 20.42 -19.92
N MET A 273 -2.51 20.10 -21.11
CA MET A 273 -1.37 20.83 -21.68
C MET A 273 -1.78 22.15 -22.39
N THR A 274 -2.81 22.86 -21.90
CA THR A 274 -3.04 24.29 -22.25
C THR A 274 -2.41 25.20 -21.18
N PRO A 275 -1.94 26.42 -21.52
CA PRO A 275 -1.05 27.19 -20.65
C PRO A 275 -1.74 27.94 -19.50
N ALA A 276 -2.97 27.57 -19.13
CA ALA A 276 -3.67 28.17 -17.99
C ALA A 276 -4.81 27.28 -17.48
N ILE A 277 -5.06 27.39 -16.18
CA ILE A 277 -6.20 26.82 -15.46
C ILE A 277 -6.83 27.92 -14.58
N SER A 278 -8.10 27.76 -14.19
CA SER A 278 -8.79 28.65 -13.26
C SER A 278 -8.50 28.26 -11.80
N ASP A 279 -8.76 29.16 -10.86
CA ASP A 279 -8.94 28.78 -9.46
C ASP A 279 -10.22 27.92 -9.28
N GLY A 280 -10.20 26.96 -8.36
CA GLY A 280 -11.28 26.00 -8.13
C GLY A 280 -11.49 24.96 -9.25
N GLU A 281 -10.51 24.77 -10.14
CA GLU A 281 -10.62 23.88 -11.32
C GLU A 281 -9.61 22.71 -11.24
N ARG A 282 -10.11 21.47 -11.41
CA ARG A 282 -9.34 20.23 -11.59
C ARG A 282 -9.46 19.77 -13.05
N ARG A 283 -8.36 19.29 -13.63
CA ARG A 283 -8.30 18.69 -14.98
C ARG A 283 -7.50 17.39 -14.96
N GLU A 284 -8.07 16.32 -15.54
CA GLU A 284 -7.37 15.04 -15.76
C GLU A 284 -6.60 15.07 -17.10
N PHE A 285 -5.48 14.34 -17.22
CA PHE A 285 -4.72 14.26 -18.49
C PHE A 285 -5.58 13.62 -19.59
N THR A 286 -5.81 14.31 -20.70
CA THR A 286 -6.82 13.91 -21.69
C THR A 286 -6.26 12.98 -22.76
N GLN A 287 -7.15 12.31 -23.50
CA GLN A 287 -6.78 11.52 -24.68
C GLN A 287 -6.00 12.34 -25.74
N LEU A 288 -6.11 13.67 -25.74
CA LEU A 288 -5.32 14.53 -26.63
C LEU A 288 -3.91 14.77 -26.09
N ASP A 289 -3.77 14.94 -24.77
CA ASP A 289 -2.47 15.09 -24.11
C ASP A 289 -1.65 13.80 -24.25
N PHE A 290 -2.25 12.63 -23.96
CA PHE A 290 -1.65 11.32 -24.23
C PHE A 290 -1.31 11.11 -25.71
N ALA A 291 -2.15 11.56 -26.65
CA ALA A 291 -1.85 11.46 -28.08
C ALA A 291 -0.65 12.35 -28.49
N GLY A 292 -0.46 13.50 -27.83
CA GLY A 292 0.73 14.34 -27.98
C GLY A 292 2.00 13.64 -27.49
N MET A 293 1.92 12.88 -26.39
CA MET A 293 3.03 12.05 -25.88
C MET A 293 3.38 10.89 -26.84
N ILE A 294 2.38 10.25 -27.46
CA ILE A 294 2.60 9.23 -28.50
C ILE A 294 3.29 9.82 -29.74
N ASP A 295 2.87 11.02 -30.18
CA ASP A 295 3.49 11.70 -31.32
C ASP A 295 4.90 12.24 -31.01
N LEU A 296 5.21 12.49 -29.74
CA LEU A 296 6.52 12.91 -29.23
C LEU A 296 7.56 11.77 -29.24
N GLY A 297 7.11 10.53 -29.03
CA GLY A 297 7.96 9.32 -29.01
C GLY A 297 7.39 8.17 -28.21
N TRP A 298 6.77 8.47 -27.07
CA TRP A 298 6.44 7.50 -26.02
C TRP A 298 5.46 6.42 -26.49
N GLU A 299 5.76 5.20 -26.12
CA GLU A 299 4.93 4.02 -26.34
C GLU A 299 3.90 3.95 -25.21
N ILE A 300 2.62 4.20 -25.50
CA ILE A 300 1.56 4.33 -24.48
C ILE A 300 0.43 3.35 -24.78
N THR A 301 -0.04 2.62 -23.77
CA THR A 301 -1.24 1.77 -23.89
C THR A 301 -2.49 2.62 -24.11
N ASP A 302 -3.36 2.19 -25.04
CA ASP A 302 -4.76 2.60 -24.98
C ASP A 302 -5.34 2.22 -23.62
N VAL A 303 -6.11 3.12 -22.99
CA VAL A 303 -6.95 2.74 -21.84
C VAL A 303 -7.81 1.54 -22.28
N PRO A 304 -7.92 0.46 -21.49
CA PRO A 304 -8.71 -0.71 -21.87
C PRO A 304 -10.19 -0.34 -21.99
N VAL A 305 -10.59 0.07 -23.21
CA VAL A 305 -11.94 0.49 -23.53
C VAL A 305 -12.90 -0.68 -23.34
N SER A 306 -13.56 -0.69 -22.19
CA SER A 306 -14.80 -1.44 -21.99
C SER A 306 -15.70 -1.15 -23.19
N PRO A 307 -16.09 -2.18 -23.99
CA PRO A 307 -16.79 -1.95 -25.24
C PRO A 307 -18.09 -1.19 -24.95
N PRO A 308 -18.44 -0.18 -25.77
CA PRO A 308 -19.46 0.80 -25.42
C PRO A 308 -20.76 0.11 -25.03
N SER A 309 -21.17 0.35 -23.77
CA SER A 309 -22.23 -0.39 -23.12
C SER A 309 -23.49 -0.44 -24.00
N PRO A 310 -24.12 -1.62 -24.19
CA PRO A 310 -25.46 -1.65 -24.74
C PRO A 310 -26.36 -0.78 -23.85
N PRO A 311 -27.37 -0.08 -24.41
CA PRO A 311 -28.20 0.85 -23.66
C PRO A 311 -28.76 0.16 -22.43
N SER A 312 -28.46 0.72 -21.26
CA SER A 312 -28.48 0.00 -20.00
C SER A 312 -29.81 -0.72 -19.77
N PRO A 313 -29.79 -1.98 -19.28
CA PRO A 313 -30.91 -2.49 -18.51
C PRO A 313 -31.28 -1.48 -17.41
N PRO A 314 -32.55 -1.40 -16.98
CA PRO A 314 -32.85 -0.68 -15.74
C PRO A 314 -31.97 -1.23 -14.61
N ALA A 315 -31.50 -0.36 -13.73
CA ALA A 315 -30.69 -0.75 -12.58
C ALA A 315 -31.39 -1.86 -11.78
N PRO A 316 -30.63 -2.82 -11.20
CA PRO A 316 -31.21 -3.90 -10.39
C PRO A 316 -31.78 -3.32 -9.09
N THR A 317 -33.08 -3.05 -9.06
CA THR A 317 -33.76 -2.43 -7.91
C THR A 317 -33.75 -3.33 -6.67
N GLY A 318 -33.20 -2.84 -5.57
CA GLY A 318 -33.12 -3.50 -4.26
C GLY A 318 -31.74 -3.51 -3.61
N ASN A 319 -30.78 -2.66 -4.05
CA ASN A 319 -29.47 -2.58 -3.39
C ASN A 319 -29.55 -1.76 -2.10
N PRO A 320 -28.83 -2.15 -1.02
CA PRO A 320 -28.70 -1.30 0.16
C PRO A 320 -27.88 -0.04 -0.16
N PRO A 321 -28.25 1.13 0.39
CA PRO A 321 -27.34 2.26 0.46
C PRO A 321 -26.10 1.90 1.30
N ILE A 322 -25.00 2.62 1.12
CA ILE A 322 -23.74 2.38 1.83
C ILE A 322 -23.40 3.60 2.69
N LEU A 323 -23.05 3.34 3.95
CA LEU A 323 -22.38 4.30 4.84
C LEU A 323 -20.88 3.99 4.88
N SER A 324 -20.06 5.03 4.80
CA SER A 324 -18.60 4.92 4.95
C SER A 324 -18.05 6.19 5.58
N ASN A 325 -16.78 6.16 5.99
CA ASN A 325 -16.13 7.22 6.78
C ASN A 325 -16.72 7.37 8.20
N VAL A 326 -15.85 7.45 9.19
CA VAL A 326 -16.16 7.75 10.60
C VAL A 326 -15.08 8.73 11.09
N ALA A 327 -15.35 9.56 12.09
CA ALA A 327 -14.29 10.36 12.72
C ALA A 327 -13.24 9.45 13.40
N GLU A 328 -11.97 9.63 13.07
CA GLU A 328 -10.88 8.72 13.49
C GLU A 328 -10.59 8.78 15.01
N ASP A 329 -10.98 9.87 15.66
CA ASP A 329 -10.81 10.10 17.10
C ASP A 329 -12.07 9.75 17.93
N VAL A 330 -11.84 9.41 19.21
CA VAL A 330 -12.87 9.42 20.25
C VAL A 330 -13.41 10.84 20.45
N LEU A 331 -14.74 10.99 20.43
CA LEU A 331 -15.37 12.27 20.68
C LEU A 331 -15.41 12.59 22.19
N GLU A 332 -14.50 13.44 22.67
CA GLU A 332 -14.59 13.98 24.04
C GLU A 332 -15.78 14.93 24.20
N TYR A 333 -16.71 14.61 25.11
CA TYR A 333 -17.82 15.48 25.51
C TYR A 333 -17.55 16.13 26.88
N ASN A 334 -17.12 17.39 26.86
CA ASN A 334 -16.68 18.12 28.06
C ASN A 334 -17.75 19.03 28.71
N PHE A 335 -19.04 18.79 28.43
CA PHE A 335 -20.21 19.50 28.97
C PHE A 335 -20.37 20.99 28.56
N ASP A 336 -19.56 21.51 27.63
CA ASP A 336 -19.60 22.92 27.20
C ASP A 336 -20.78 23.28 26.26
N GLY A 337 -21.53 22.30 25.77
CA GLY A 337 -22.70 22.46 24.89
C GLY A 337 -22.88 21.25 23.96
N PRO A 338 -23.88 21.27 23.05
CA PRO A 338 -23.99 20.24 22.02
C PRO A 338 -22.76 20.23 21.10
N VAL A 339 -22.25 19.06 20.79
CA VAL A 339 -21.10 18.84 19.88
C VAL A 339 -21.55 17.98 18.70
N VAL A 340 -21.01 18.22 17.50
CA VAL A 340 -21.28 17.35 16.33
C VAL A 340 -20.72 15.95 16.63
N VAL A 341 -21.51 14.91 16.35
CA VAL A 341 -21.12 13.52 16.61
C VAL A 341 -20.01 13.09 15.65
N ASP A 342 -20.23 13.34 14.36
CA ASP A 342 -19.29 13.01 13.29
C ASP A 342 -19.62 13.90 12.08
N SER A 343 -18.62 14.60 11.55
CA SER A 343 -18.72 15.46 10.36
C SER A 343 -18.14 14.82 9.09
N SER A 344 -17.59 13.61 9.18
CA SER A 344 -16.91 12.89 8.11
C SER A 344 -17.83 11.94 7.33
N ILE A 345 -18.89 11.41 7.97
CA ILE A 345 -19.84 10.41 7.41
C ILE A 345 -20.17 10.64 5.94
N LEU A 346 -19.94 9.62 5.12
CA LEU A 346 -20.36 9.53 3.73
C LEU A 346 -21.63 8.67 3.60
N VAL A 347 -22.37 8.92 2.53
CA VAL A 347 -23.57 8.17 2.14
C VAL A 347 -23.50 7.97 0.63
N ALA A 348 -23.73 6.75 0.15
CA ALA A 348 -23.85 6.39 -1.26
C ALA A 348 -25.06 5.48 -1.49
N ASP A 349 -25.56 5.45 -2.72
CA ASP A 349 -26.66 4.59 -3.18
C ASP A 349 -26.40 4.24 -4.66
N LEU A 350 -26.70 3.00 -5.07
CA LEU A 350 -26.45 2.49 -6.42
C LEU A 350 -27.72 2.43 -7.29
N ASP A 351 -28.90 2.55 -6.69
CA ASP A 351 -30.20 2.44 -7.36
C ASP A 351 -30.79 3.81 -7.76
N GLY A 352 -30.41 4.86 -7.02
CA GLY A 352 -30.72 6.25 -7.35
C GLY A 352 -30.50 7.17 -6.16
N ASP A 353 -30.58 8.49 -6.37
CA ASP A 353 -30.20 9.48 -5.37
C ASP A 353 -31.12 9.56 -4.12
N ALA A 354 -32.02 8.63 -3.82
CA ALA A 354 -33.23 8.88 -3.03
C ALA A 354 -33.35 8.10 -1.70
N ILE A 355 -32.68 8.56 -0.65
CA ILE A 355 -32.82 8.05 0.72
C ILE A 355 -34.16 8.51 1.34
N THR A 356 -34.76 7.69 2.21
CA THR A 356 -36.11 7.92 2.78
C THR A 356 -36.17 8.00 4.30
N SER A 357 -35.20 7.40 4.99
CA SER A 357 -35.05 7.45 6.44
C SER A 357 -33.62 7.19 6.88
N ALA A 358 -33.31 7.57 8.11
CA ALA A 358 -32.09 7.19 8.82
C ALA A 358 -32.39 6.97 10.30
N GLN A 359 -31.52 6.24 11.00
CA GLN A 359 -31.55 6.13 12.45
C GLN A 359 -30.15 6.30 13.03
N VAL A 360 -30.06 7.05 14.13
CA VAL A 360 -28.88 7.12 14.98
C VAL A 360 -29.29 6.62 16.36
N THR A 361 -28.65 5.55 16.84
CA THR A 361 -29.11 4.76 17.99
C THR A 361 -28.01 4.61 19.02
N PHE A 362 -28.28 4.90 20.29
CA PHE A 362 -27.36 4.49 21.36
C PHE A 362 -27.35 2.97 21.51
N LYS A 363 -26.18 2.35 21.35
CA LYS A 363 -26.00 0.91 21.59
C LYS A 363 -26.26 0.61 23.07
N GLN A 364 -27.15 -0.34 23.33
CA GLN A 364 -27.55 -0.70 24.70
C GLN A 364 -26.68 -1.84 25.24
N PHE A 365 -26.18 -1.68 26.46
CA PHE A 365 -25.38 -2.69 27.17
C PHE A 365 -26.05 -2.98 28.52
N ASP A 366 -26.23 -4.26 28.85
CA ASP A 366 -27.04 -4.70 30.00
C ASP A 366 -26.28 -4.64 31.35
N LEU A 367 -24.97 -4.36 31.32
CA LEU A 367 -24.10 -4.34 32.50
C LEU A 367 -23.14 -3.13 32.47
N LEU A 368 -23.38 -2.21 33.41
CA LEU A 368 -22.45 -1.22 34.02
C LEU A 368 -21.58 -0.33 33.08
N ASP A 369 -21.86 0.98 33.17
CA ASP A 369 -20.96 2.10 32.86
C ASP A 369 -20.74 2.56 31.39
N GLY A 370 -21.63 2.22 30.44
CA GLY A 370 -21.58 2.75 29.06
C GLY A 370 -22.90 2.96 28.27
N GLY A 371 -24.07 2.61 28.80
CA GLY A 371 -25.34 2.63 28.05
C GLY A 371 -26.08 3.99 27.97
N TYR A 372 -27.15 4.06 27.17
CA TYR A 372 -28.02 5.23 27.06
C TYR A 372 -28.64 5.64 28.39
N GLN A 373 -28.48 6.92 28.78
CA GLN A 373 -29.08 7.46 29.99
C GLN A 373 -30.34 8.28 29.66
N GLN A 374 -31.50 7.63 29.79
CA GLN A 374 -32.82 8.22 29.59
C GLN A 374 -32.97 9.58 30.30
N GLY A 375 -33.28 10.61 29.52
CA GLY A 375 -33.50 11.98 30.01
C GLY A 375 -32.23 12.72 30.45
N VAL A 376 -31.05 12.15 30.19
CA VAL A 376 -29.73 12.75 30.44
C VAL A 376 -28.98 12.96 29.13
N ASP A 377 -28.98 11.94 28.26
CA ASP A 377 -28.40 11.97 26.91
C ASP A 377 -29.45 12.37 25.87
N PHE A 378 -29.06 13.25 24.94
CA PHE A 378 -29.90 13.77 23.86
C PHE A 378 -29.16 13.85 22.54
N LEU A 379 -29.87 13.55 21.45
CA LEU A 379 -29.42 13.80 20.07
C LEU A 379 -30.34 14.84 19.42
N GLU A 380 -29.74 15.83 18.77
CA GLU A 380 -30.43 16.80 17.90
C GLU A 380 -29.77 16.80 16.51
N PHE A 381 -30.47 17.27 15.47
CA PHE A 381 -29.92 17.40 14.11
C PHE A 381 -30.44 18.69 13.46
N THR A 382 -29.74 19.16 12.43
CA THR A 382 -30.20 20.28 11.59
C THR A 382 -30.69 19.76 10.25
N ALA A 383 -31.96 20.03 9.91
CA ALA A 383 -32.54 19.64 8.63
C ALA A 383 -31.96 20.51 7.48
N PRO A 384 -31.34 19.90 6.44
CA PRO A 384 -30.80 20.62 5.28
C PRO A 384 -31.84 21.45 4.54
N GLU A 385 -31.44 22.61 4.02
CA GLU A 385 -32.39 23.54 3.37
C GLU A 385 -33.06 22.88 2.15
N GLY A 386 -34.40 22.94 2.12
CA GLY A 386 -35.21 22.37 1.03
C GLY A 386 -35.33 20.84 1.00
N SER A 387 -34.65 20.09 1.88
CA SER A 387 -34.65 18.62 1.87
C SER A 387 -36.00 17.98 2.21
N GLY A 388 -36.77 18.59 3.10
CA GLY A 388 -37.99 17.99 3.65
C GLY A 388 -37.74 16.85 4.65
N ILE A 389 -36.49 16.59 5.03
CA ILE A 389 -36.14 15.64 6.10
C ILE A 389 -36.69 16.18 7.43
N THR A 390 -37.32 15.30 8.21
CA THR A 390 -37.83 15.58 9.56
C THR A 390 -37.31 14.53 10.53
N GLY A 391 -36.87 14.96 11.72
CA GLY A 391 -36.28 14.07 12.72
C GLY A 391 -37.00 14.12 14.07
N PHE A 392 -36.93 13.02 14.80
CA PHE A 392 -37.49 12.87 16.14
C PHE A 392 -36.57 12.00 17.01
N PHE A 393 -36.16 12.53 18.16
CA PHE A 393 -35.42 11.77 19.17
C PHE A 393 -36.38 11.21 20.23
N ASP A 394 -36.46 9.88 20.31
CA ASP A 394 -37.24 9.19 21.33
C ASP A 394 -36.44 9.02 22.63
N THR A 395 -36.74 9.87 23.61
CA THR A 395 -36.15 9.82 24.96
C THR A 395 -36.58 8.60 25.77
N ALA A 396 -37.44 7.72 25.24
CA ALA A 396 -37.72 6.40 25.80
C ALA A 396 -36.74 5.31 25.37
N SER A 397 -36.17 5.40 24.16
CA SER A 397 -35.34 4.34 23.57
C SER A 397 -33.89 4.75 23.26
N GLY A 398 -33.61 6.05 23.10
CA GLY A 398 -32.30 6.54 22.67
C GLY A 398 -32.11 6.50 21.15
N VAL A 399 -33.18 6.55 20.38
CA VAL A 399 -33.14 6.55 18.90
C VAL A 399 -33.51 7.94 18.36
N LEU A 400 -32.64 8.52 17.54
CA LEU A 400 -32.96 9.61 16.63
C LEU A 400 -33.39 9.02 15.29
N SER A 401 -34.68 9.06 14.99
CA SER A 401 -35.21 8.67 13.67
C SER A 401 -35.32 9.89 12.77
N LEU A 402 -34.67 9.87 11.61
CA LEU A 402 -34.85 10.82 10.51
C LEU A 402 -35.76 10.22 9.44
N SER A 403 -36.62 11.02 8.82
CA SER A 403 -37.61 10.56 7.85
C SER A 403 -38.03 11.62 6.83
N GLY A 404 -38.24 11.18 5.60
CA GLY A 404 -38.63 12.01 4.45
C GLY A 404 -37.76 11.65 3.24
N THR A 405 -38.35 11.54 2.04
CA THR A 405 -37.60 11.24 0.81
C THR A 405 -36.80 12.47 0.36
N ALA A 406 -35.48 12.38 0.40
CA ALA A 406 -34.54 13.46 0.07
C ALA A 406 -33.29 12.89 -0.62
N THR A 407 -32.37 13.76 -1.09
CA THR A 407 -31.20 13.25 -1.83
C THR A 407 -30.18 12.56 -0.91
N VAL A 408 -29.34 11.67 -1.47
CA VAL A 408 -28.15 11.10 -0.81
C VAL A 408 -27.27 12.19 -0.19
N GLY A 409 -27.03 13.29 -0.93
CA GLY A 409 -26.29 14.45 -0.41
C GLY A 409 -26.99 15.14 0.77
N GLN A 410 -28.32 15.26 0.73
CA GLN A 410 -29.09 15.81 1.85
C GLN A 410 -29.11 14.89 3.07
N TYR A 411 -29.17 13.56 2.90
CA TYR A 411 -29.03 12.66 4.04
C TYR A 411 -27.61 12.66 4.61
N ARG A 412 -26.59 12.82 3.78
CA ARG A 412 -25.19 13.02 4.22
C ARG A 412 -25.05 14.29 5.07
N GLU A 413 -25.59 15.42 4.60
CA GLU A 413 -25.63 16.68 5.36
C GLU A 413 -26.44 16.55 6.67
N ALA A 414 -27.57 15.84 6.64
CA ALA A 414 -28.41 15.62 7.83
C ALA A 414 -27.75 14.72 8.88
N LEU A 415 -26.96 13.72 8.48
CA LEU A 415 -26.18 12.89 9.41
C LEU A 415 -24.98 13.67 9.98
N ARG A 416 -24.24 14.39 9.13
CA ARG A 416 -23.12 15.26 9.55
C ARG A 416 -23.55 16.45 10.44
N SER A 417 -24.85 16.71 10.56
CA SER A 417 -25.41 17.73 11.45
C SER A 417 -25.93 17.18 12.79
N VAL A 418 -25.82 15.86 13.02
CA VAL A 418 -26.24 15.25 14.28
C VAL A 418 -25.30 15.68 15.39
N THR A 419 -25.87 16.18 16.48
CA THR A 419 -25.16 16.64 17.67
C THR A 419 -25.56 15.83 18.90
N TYR A 420 -24.58 15.54 19.75
CA TYR A 420 -24.78 14.91 21.06
C TYR A 420 -24.73 15.95 22.17
N SER A 421 -25.57 15.78 23.19
CA SER A 421 -25.48 16.51 24.45
C SER A 421 -25.85 15.65 25.66
N ASN A 422 -25.17 15.92 26.78
CA ASN A 422 -25.43 15.33 28.10
C ASN A 422 -25.53 16.45 29.15
N PHE A 423 -26.52 16.35 30.04
CA PHE A 423 -26.83 17.38 31.04
C PHE A 423 -26.49 17.01 32.49
N THR A 424 -26.32 15.72 32.83
CA THR A 424 -26.05 15.26 34.22
C THR A 424 -25.34 13.89 34.26
N GLY A 425 -24.10 13.81 33.80
CA GLY A 425 -23.30 12.57 33.77
C GLY A 425 -22.24 12.45 34.88
N VAL A 426 -21.86 11.19 35.18
CA VAL A 426 -20.48 10.84 35.58
C VAL A 426 -19.67 10.54 34.32
N SER A 427 -18.34 10.44 34.41
CA SER A 427 -17.54 10.03 33.26
C SER A 427 -17.86 8.58 32.88
N ALA A 428 -18.17 8.36 31.60
CA ALA A 428 -18.67 7.11 31.04
C ALA A 428 -18.63 7.16 29.51
N TRP A 429 -18.58 6.00 28.86
CA TRP A 429 -18.60 5.88 27.40
C TRP A 429 -20.02 5.93 26.82
N ARG A 430 -20.13 6.18 25.51
CA ARG A 430 -21.31 5.91 24.67
C ARG A 430 -20.86 5.41 23.31
N ILE A 431 -21.71 4.62 22.65
CA ILE A 431 -21.58 4.24 21.25
C ILE A 431 -22.86 4.61 20.51
N LEU A 432 -22.73 5.27 19.36
CA LEU A 432 -23.83 5.64 18.47
C LEU A 432 -23.72 4.88 17.15
N GLU A 433 -24.71 4.05 16.87
CA GLU A 433 -24.86 3.27 15.63
C GLU A 433 -25.72 4.02 14.62
N PHE A 434 -25.21 4.21 13.40
CA PHE A 434 -25.87 4.91 12.30
C PHE A 434 -26.29 3.93 11.19
N VAL A 435 -27.51 4.08 10.67
CA VAL A 435 -28.02 3.37 9.48
C VAL A 435 -28.93 4.26 8.63
N VAL A 436 -28.99 4.02 7.31
CA VAL A 436 -29.90 4.70 6.35
C VAL A 436 -30.74 3.69 5.55
N SER A 437 -31.83 4.15 4.92
CA SER A 437 -32.68 3.32 4.06
C SER A 437 -33.34 4.11 2.92
N ASP A 438 -33.33 3.54 1.72
CA ASP A 438 -34.06 3.93 0.50
C ASP A 438 -35.55 3.48 0.51
N ALA A 439 -35.97 2.79 1.57
CA ALA A 439 -37.22 2.04 1.74
C ALA A 439 -37.34 0.70 0.99
N THR A 440 -36.30 0.20 0.30
CA THR A 440 -36.25 -1.19 -0.19
C THR A 440 -35.28 -2.05 0.61
N ALA A 441 -34.17 -1.46 1.07
CA ALA A 441 -33.11 -2.08 1.85
C ALA A 441 -32.62 -1.15 2.99
N VAL A 442 -31.62 -1.58 3.75
CA VAL A 442 -30.99 -0.83 4.85
C VAL A 442 -29.48 -0.96 4.71
N SER A 443 -28.74 0.11 5.02
CA SER A 443 -27.29 0.13 4.91
C SER A 443 -26.58 -0.78 5.89
N ASN A 444 -25.27 -0.94 5.68
CA ASN A 444 -24.35 -1.29 6.76
C ASN A 444 -24.44 -0.28 7.92
N THR A 445 -24.04 -0.72 9.11
CA THR A 445 -23.93 0.13 10.30
C THR A 445 -22.53 0.72 10.40
N ILE A 446 -22.41 2.00 10.74
CA ILE A 446 -21.16 2.61 11.23
C ILE A 446 -21.36 3.07 12.69
N SER A 447 -20.28 3.12 13.48
CA SER A 447 -20.35 3.39 14.92
C SER A 447 -19.38 4.50 15.36
N GLN A 448 -19.88 5.53 16.04
CA GLN A 448 -19.04 6.56 16.68
C GLN A 448 -18.95 6.32 18.20
N LEU A 449 -17.74 6.45 18.76
CA LEU A 449 -17.50 6.44 20.21
C LEU A 449 -17.50 7.87 20.77
N ILE A 450 -18.08 8.04 21.96
CA ILE A 450 -18.08 9.29 22.73
C ILE A 450 -17.61 9.02 24.16
N GLN A 451 -16.64 9.79 24.64
CA GLN A 451 -16.24 9.80 26.05
C GLN A 451 -16.89 10.99 26.77
N VAL A 452 -17.73 10.73 27.78
CA VAL A 452 -18.34 11.80 28.58
C VAL A 452 -17.36 12.23 29.68
N GLY A 453 -16.99 13.51 29.71
CA GLY A 453 -16.26 14.18 30.80
C GLY A 453 -14.76 13.86 30.91
N THR A 454 -13.98 14.89 31.26
CA THR A 454 -12.53 14.78 31.48
C THR A 454 -12.16 13.88 32.67
N GLY A 455 -11.26 12.92 32.41
CA GLY A 455 -10.73 12.01 33.43
C GLY A 455 -11.57 10.75 33.62
N GLY A 456 -11.60 9.91 32.58
CA GLY A 456 -12.04 8.51 32.72
C GLY A 456 -11.21 7.74 33.77
N PRO A 457 -11.67 6.55 34.20
CA PRO A 457 -10.92 5.74 35.14
C PRO A 457 -9.55 5.36 34.55
N SER A 458 -8.50 5.48 35.36
CA SER A 458 -7.24 4.78 35.08
C SER A 458 -7.52 3.28 35.05
N PHE A 459 -6.95 2.56 34.07
CA PHE A 459 -7.00 1.10 34.00
C PHE A 459 -6.26 0.46 35.20
N ASP A 460 -7.00 0.27 36.28
CA ASP A 460 -6.69 -0.58 37.45
C ASP A 460 -7.88 -1.51 37.61
N LEU A 461 -7.98 -2.50 36.70
CA LEU A 461 -9.15 -3.35 36.52
C LEU A 461 -9.44 -4.16 37.79
N PRO A 462 -10.61 -3.98 38.46
CA PRO A 462 -10.91 -4.68 39.71
C PRO A 462 -11.31 -6.15 39.53
N GLY A 463 -10.46 -6.96 38.91
CA GLY A 463 -10.61 -8.42 38.83
C GLY A 463 -11.75 -8.89 37.93
N VAL A 464 -11.73 -8.48 36.65
CA VAL A 464 -12.27 -9.33 35.58
C VAL A 464 -11.20 -10.38 35.28
N ASP A 465 -11.53 -11.67 35.39
CA ASP A 465 -10.70 -12.71 34.79
C ASP A 465 -10.83 -12.55 33.27
N LEU A 466 -9.78 -12.02 32.62
CA LEU A 466 -9.56 -12.19 31.18
C LEU A 466 -9.51 -13.70 30.88
N PRO A 467 -9.82 -14.15 29.64
CA PRO A 467 -9.41 -15.48 29.21
C PRO A 467 -7.91 -15.66 29.49
N ALA A 468 -7.54 -16.86 29.94
CA ALA A 468 -6.32 -17.03 30.72
C ALA A 468 -5.07 -17.00 29.85
N THR A 469 -4.33 -15.89 29.90
CA THR A 469 -3.02 -15.68 29.25
C THR A 469 -3.12 -15.73 27.72
N ILE A 470 -3.22 -14.56 27.10
CA ILE A 470 -2.98 -14.38 25.66
C ILE A 470 -1.59 -14.96 25.35
N ASN A 471 -1.48 -15.85 24.36
CA ASN A 471 -0.20 -16.44 23.96
C ASN A 471 0.50 -15.58 22.88
N GLY A 472 -0.26 -15.07 21.91
CA GLY A 472 0.20 -14.07 20.96
C GLY A 472 0.54 -12.74 21.65
N HIS A 473 1.83 -12.41 21.69
CA HIS A 473 2.34 -11.11 22.14
C HIS A 473 2.29 -10.10 20.98
N VAL A 474 2.41 -8.81 21.29
CA VAL A 474 2.45 -7.73 20.29
C VAL A 474 3.79 -7.01 20.31
N ALA A 475 4.23 -6.58 19.13
CA ALA A 475 5.44 -5.80 18.95
C ALA A 475 5.23 -4.67 17.93
N VAL A 476 6.01 -3.60 18.08
CA VAL A 476 6.03 -2.47 17.13
C VAL A 476 7.46 -2.01 16.88
N ARG A 477 7.78 -1.59 15.66
CA ARG A 477 9.11 -1.09 15.28
C ARG A 477 9.06 0.38 14.88
N ARG A 478 9.98 1.17 15.44
CA ARG A 478 10.15 2.60 15.18
C ARG A 478 11.59 2.87 14.75
N GLY A 479 11.80 3.13 13.46
CA GLY A 479 13.14 3.22 12.89
C GLY A 479 13.87 1.88 13.03
N ALA A 480 15.02 1.86 13.72
CA ALA A 480 15.76 0.61 13.99
C ALA A 480 15.34 -0.10 15.29
N THR A 481 14.49 0.52 16.12
CA THR A 481 14.15 0.01 17.45
C THR A 481 12.86 -0.82 17.41
N PHE A 482 12.95 -2.08 17.80
CA PHE A 482 11.81 -2.94 18.11
C PHE A 482 11.41 -2.72 19.57
N PHE A 483 10.11 -2.55 19.80
CA PHE A 483 9.46 -2.54 21.10
C PHE A 483 8.57 -3.78 21.16
N VAL A 484 8.70 -4.60 22.21
CA VAL A 484 7.95 -5.86 22.34
C VAL A 484 7.26 -5.85 23.70
N ASP A 485 5.95 -6.08 23.73
CA ASP A 485 5.23 -6.37 24.97
C ASP A 485 5.69 -7.75 25.46
N VAL A 486 6.35 -7.77 26.61
CA VAL A 486 6.85 -9.00 27.26
C VAL A 486 5.88 -9.42 28.38
N SER A 487 4.97 -8.51 28.74
CA SER A 487 4.01 -8.67 29.83
C SER A 487 2.67 -9.24 29.37
N GLY A 488 2.29 -8.99 28.12
CA GLY A 488 0.96 -9.25 27.57
C GLY A 488 -0.13 -8.36 28.18
N ASP A 489 0.23 -7.21 28.77
CA ASP A 489 -0.71 -6.26 29.39
C ASP A 489 -1.18 -5.13 28.47
N GLY A 490 -0.61 -5.04 27.26
CA GLY A 490 -0.99 -4.09 26.23
C GLY A 490 -0.47 -2.67 26.45
N LEU A 491 0.45 -2.45 27.39
CA LEU A 491 1.06 -1.15 27.70
C LEU A 491 2.59 -1.25 27.65
N PHE A 492 3.27 -0.17 27.26
CA PHE A 492 4.75 -0.15 27.33
C PHE A 492 5.22 0.21 28.76
N THR A 493 5.60 -0.81 29.53
CA THR A 493 6.00 -0.68 30.95
C THR A 493 7.53 -0.77 31.15
N GLN A 494 7.98 -1.15 32.35
CA GLN A 494 9.37 -1.52 32.65
C GLN A 494 9.62 -3.04 32.59
N SER A 495 8.57 -3.84 32.38
CA SER A 495 8.67 -5.27 32.10
C SER A 495 9.17 -5.54 30.68
N ASP A 496 8.94 -4.58 29.80
CA ASP A 496 8.90 -4.76 28.35
C ASP A 496 10.22 -4.41 27.67
N MET A 497 10.36 -4.89 26.43
CA MET A 497 11.63 -4.87 25.72
C MET A 497 11.68 -3.73 24.71
N ALA A 498 12.80 -3.02 24.69
CA ALA A 498 13.21 -2.17 23.58
C ALA A 498 14.65 -2.53 23.16
N ARG A 499 14.86 -2.85 21.88
CA ARG A 499 16.15 -3.26 21.30
C ARG A 499 16.32 -2.69 19.89
N GLU A 500 17.56 -2.48 19.45
CA GLU A 500 17.86 -2.00 18.10
C GLU A 500 18.40 -3.16 17.24
N PHE A 501 17.81 -3.40 16.07
CA PHE A 501 18.33 -4.35 15.09
C PHE A 501 18.13 -3.83 13.66
N GLY A 502 19.16 -4.01 12.83
CA GLY A 502 19.24 -3.42 11.49
C GLY A 502 19.41 -1.90 11.46
N LEU A 503 19.03 -1.31 10.33
CA LEU A 503 18.94 0.12 10.09
C LEU A 503 17.47 0.55 9.98
N ALA A 504 17.21 1.84 10.21
CA ALA A 504 15.88 2.43 10.12
C ALA A 504 15.26 2.45 8.71
N THR A 505 16.03 2.09 7.69
CA THR A 505 15.61 1.96 6.28
C THR A 505 15.36 0.51 5.85
N ASP A 506 15.69 -0.47 6.70
CA ASP A 506 15.52 -1.88 6.35
C ASP A 506 14.07 -2.31 6.58
N VAL A 507 13.55 -3.21 5.74
CA VAL A 507 12.24 -3.85 5.93
C VAL A 507 12.36 -4.87 7.05
N ALA A 508 11.62 -4.71 8.14
CA ALA A 508 11.61 -5.70 9.21
C ALA A 508 10.52 -6.76 9.01
N ILE A 509 10.86 -7.99 9.37
CA ILE A 509 10.02 -9.19 9.40
C ILE A 509 10.38 -10.00 10.65
N MET A 510 9.51 -10.90 11.10
CA MET A 510 9.80 -11.84 12.19
C MET A 510 9.29 -13.24 11.82
N GLY A 511 9.89 -14.27 12.40
CA GLY A 511 9.49 -15.67 12.24
C GLY A 511 10.33 -16.62 13.09
N ASP A 512 9.87 -17.87 13.30
CA ASP A 512 10.63 -18.90 14.01
C ASP A 512 11.69 -19.53 13.09
N TRP A 513 12.88 -18.95 13.09
CA TRP A 513 13.97 -19.41 12.22
C TRP A 513 14.69 -20.65 12.76
N ASN A 514 14.49 -21.02 14.04
CA ASN A 514 15.31 -22.01 14.74
C ASN A 514 14.55 -23.24 15.30
N GLY A 515 13.23 -23.14 15.43
CA GLY A 515 12.30 -24.22 15.78
C GLY A 515 12.08 -24.42 17.27
N ASP A 516 12.03 -23.32 18.04
CA ASP A 516 11.87 -23.30 19.51
C ASP A 516 10.43 -22.93 19.95
N GLY A 517 9.61 -22.42 19.04
CA GLY A 517 8.26 -21.89 19.30
C GLY A 517 8.26 -20.41 19.65
N ARG A 518 9.07 -19.62 18.93
CA ARG A 518 9.22 -18.15 19.07
C ARG A 518 9.61 -17.54 17.74
N GLU A 519 9.20 -16.30 17.51
CA GLU A 519 9.64 -15.53 16.36
C GLU A 519 10.81 -14.61 16.73
N GLU A 520 11.91 -14.71 15.99
CA GLU A 520 13.04 -13.78 16.09
C GLU A 520 13.04 -12.73 14.97
N VAL A 521 13.76 -11.62 15.20
CA VAL A 521 13.82 -10.50 14.26
C VAL A 521 14.70 -10.79 13.04
N ALA A 522 14.21 -10.37 11.87
CA ALA A 522 15.03 -10.29 10.68
C ALA A 522 14.80 -8.97 9.92
N VAL A 523 15.81 -8.53 9.17
CA VAL A 523 15.78 -7.28 8.40
C VAL A 523 16.26 -7.48 6.97
N GLY A 524 15.46 -7.02 6.01
CA GLY A 524 15.75 -7.03 4.58
C GLY A 524 16.30 -5.70 4.08
N ARG A 525 17.42 -5.76 3.34
CA ARG A 525 18.05 -4.62 2.66
C ARG A 525 18.52 -5.06 1.27
N ASP A 526 18.08 -4.39 0.21
CA ASP A 526 18.49 -4.66 -1.18
C ASP A 526 18.33 -6.14 -1.61
N GLY A 527 17.27 -6.81 -1.14
CA GLY A 527 17.04 -8.24 -1.39
C GLY A 527 17.98 -9.19 -0.63
N THR A 528 18.69 -8.70 0.37
CA THR A 528 19.51 -9.48 1.31
C THR A 528 18.94 -9.37 2.72
N TYR A 529 18.69 -10.52 3.34
CA TYR A 529 18.09 -10.64 4.65
C TYR A 529 19.15 -11.00 5.70
N TYR A 530 19.03 -10.38 6.86
CA TYR A 530 19.87 -10.57 8.04
C TYR A 530 18.95 -11.05 9.17
N ILE A 531 19.11 -12.29 9.58
CA ILE A 531 18.32 -12.95 10.65
C ILE A 531 19.14 -12.94 11.95
N ASP A 532 18.54 -12.48 13.04
CA ASP A 532 18.99 -12.67 14.43
C ASP A 532 18.66 -14.11 14.85
N PHE A 533 19.62 -15.04 14.78
CA PHE A 533 19.31 -16.48 14.87
C PHE A 533 19.31 -17.02 16.31
N ASP A 534 19.81 -16.26 17.29
CA ASP A 534 19.68 -16.60 18.72
C ASP A 534 18.85 -15.60 19.54
N GLY A 535 18.20 -14.64 18.86
CA GLY A 535 17.22 -13.72 19.43
C GLY A 535 17.78 -12.74 20.47
N ASP A 536 19.09 -12.51 20.47
CA ASP A 536 19.79 -11.66 21.45
C ASP A 536 19.85 -10.17 21.02
N TYR A 537 19.46 -9.88 19.78
CA TYR A 537 19.46 -8.57 19.11
C TYR A 537 20.86 -7.98 18.84
N ASN A 538 21.94 -8.77 18.85
CA ASN A 538 23.32 -8.29 18.58
C ASN A 538 24.01 -9.07 17.46
N TRP A 539 24.03 -8.48 16.25
CA TRP A 539 24.60 -9.09 15.04
C TRP A 539 25.95 -9.82 15.24
N ASN A 540 25.92 -11.15 15.11
CA ASN A 540 27.01 -12.09 15.34
C ASN A 540 27.16 -13.06 14.14
N PRO A 541 28.07 -12.79 13.18
CA PRO A 541 28.17 -13.56 11.92
C PRO A 541 28.75 -14.99 12.06
N ASP A 542 29.02 -15.46 13.28
CA ASP A 542 29.35 -16.87 13.58
C ASP A 542 28.10 -17.68 14.05
N VAL A 543 26.94 -17.02 14.23
CA VAL A 543 25.65 -17.62 14.62
C VAL A 543 24.52 -17.20 13.65
N ASP A 544 24.44 -15.90 13.35
CA ASP A 544 23.40 -15.30 12.52
C ASP A 544 23.47 -15.68 11.03
N ILE A 545 22.31 -15.64 10.38
CA ILE A 545 22.15 -16.02 8.97
C ILE A 545 22.06 -14.76 8.08
N VAL A 546 22.90 -14.73 7.04
CA VAL A 546 22.74 -13.82 5.89
C VAL A 546 22.44 -14.63 4.65
N PHE A 547 21.37 -14.28 3.93
CA PHE A 547 21.09 -14.82 2.61
C PHE A 547 20.46 -13.77 1.70
N SER A 548 20.53 -13.97 0.38
CA SER A 548 19.93 -13.06 -0.60
C SER A 548 18.85 -13.77 -1.40
N LEU A 549 17.66 -13.19 -1.46
CA LEU A 549 16.46 -13.76 -2.07
C LEU A 549 15.69 -12.71 -2.86
N GLY A 550 15.32 -13.06 -4.10
CA GLY A 550 14.42 -12.25 -4.92
C GLY A 550 15.04 -10.96 -5.46
N SER A 551 14.27 -9.87 -5.37
CA SER A 551 14.59 -8.53 -5.86
C SER A 551 14.42 -7.53 -4.71
N PRO A 552 15.17 -6.40 -4.67
CA PRO A 552 14.95 -5.33 -3.69
C PRO A 552 13.50 -4.80 -3.61
N LEU A 553 12.70 -4.99 -4.66
CA LEU A 553 11.32 -4.50 -4.79
C LEU A 553 10.25 -5.60 -4.54
N ALA A 554 10.64 -6.70 -3.89
CA ALA A 554 9.75 -7.81 -3.58
C ALA A 554 9.26 -7.72 -2.12
N THR A 555 7.99 -8.07 -1.86
CA THR A 555 7.46 -8.13 -0.50
C THR A 555 7.89 -9.45 0.14
N PRO A 556 8.74 -9.47 1.17
CA PRO A 556 8.98 -10.67 1.95
C PRO A 556 7.70 -11.04 2.71
N VAL A 557 7.44 -12.33 2.82
CA VAL A 557 6.37 -12.91 3.62
C VAL A 557 6.95 -14.11 4.35
N VAL A 558 6.57 -14.33 5.60
CA VAL A 558 7.18 -15.32 6.49
C VAL A 558 6.13 -16.36 6.88
N GLY A 559 6.55 -17.62 7.04
CA GLY A 559 5.72 -18.69 7.62
C GLY A 559 6.25 -20.11 7.32
N ASP A 560 5.87 -21.11 8.12
CA ASP A 560 6.20 -22.53 7.89
C ASP A 560 5.28 -23.12 6.82
N PHE A 561 5.62 -22.84 5.57
CA PHE A 561 4.82 -23.31 4.44
C PHE A 561 5.00 -24.81 4.15
N ASP A 562 5.99 -25.53 4.69
CA ASP A 562 6.23 -26.96 4.36
C ASP A 562 5.93 -27.96 5.49
N GLY A 563 5.77 -27.46 6.73
CA GLY A 563 5.26 -28.17 7.90
C GLY A 563 6.39 -28.86 8.67
N ASN A 564 7.50 -28.14 8.85
CA ASN A 564 8.72 -28.65 9.47
C ASN A 564 9.05 -28.03 10.84
N GLY A 565 8.33 -26.97 11.24
CA GLY A 565 8.56 -26.17 12.43
C GLY A 565 9.66 -25.13 12.27
N LEU A 566 9.85 -24.58 11.06
CA LEU A 566 10.78 -23.49 10.75
C LEU A 566 10.17 -22.57 9.70
N ASP A 567 10.31 -21.26 9.87
CA ASP A 567 9.72 -20.28 8.96
C ASP A 567 10.52 -20.07 7.68
N GLU A 568 9.80 -20.13 6.56
CA GLU A 568 10.28 -19.81 5.22
C GLU A 568 10.02 -18.34 4.86
N ILE A 569 11.02 -17.65 4.34
CA ILE A 569 10.80 -16.35 3.68
C ILE A 569 10.35 -16.61 2.24
N ALA A 570 9.04 -16.58 2.05
CA ALA A 570 8.39 -16.50 0.74
C ALA A 570 8.47 -15.08 0.16
N ILE A 571 8.25 -14.99 -1.16
CA ILE A 571 8.11 -13.72 -1.85
C ILE A 571 6.68 -13.55 -2.36
N TYR A 572 6.00 -12.51 -1.89
CA TYR A 572 4.78 -12.00 -2.51
C TYR A 572 5.10 -10.83 -3.45
N ARG A 573 4.25 -10.65 -4.45
CA ARG A 573 4.30 -9.55 -5.41
C ARG A 573 2.94 -8.85 -5.45
N PRO A 574 2.86 -7.53 -5.63
CA PRO A 574 1.58 -6.80 -5.78
C PRO A 574 0.67 -7.37 -6.89
N ASP A 575 1.27 -8.08 -7.85
CA ASP A 575 0.58 -8.77 -8.93
C ASP A 575 -0.02 -10.13 -8.50
N GLY A 576 -0.06 -10.45 -7.20
CA GLY A 576 -0.67 -11.64 -6.61
C GLY A 576 0.17 -12.91 -6.71
N VAL A 577 1.39 -12.83 -7.23
CA VAL A 577 2.28 -13.99 -7.35
C VAL A 577 2.94 -14.26 -6.02
N TRP A 578 2.72 -15.46 -5.49
CA TRP A 578 3.47 -16.03 -4.39
C TRP A 578 4.60 -16.92 -4.94
N GLN A 579 5.77 -16.83 -4.33
CA GLN A 579 6.93 -17.69 -4.61
C GLN A 579 7.43 -18.25 -3.28
N ILE A 580 7.00 -19.48 -2.96
CA ILE A 580 7.15 -20.12 -1.66
C ILE A 580 8.27 -21.17 -1.77
N PRO A 581 9.40 -21.05 -1.05
CA PRO A 581 10.42 -22.10 -1.03
C PRO A 581 9.91 -23.38 -0.35
N ASN A 582 10.60 -24.50 -0.56
CA ASN A 582 10.38 -25.76 0.17
C ASN A 582 11.61 -26.00 1.06
N SER A 583 11.78 -25.15 2.07
CA SER A 583 12.86 -25.02 3.08
C SER A 583 13.54 -23.65 3.10
N ILE A 584 13.72 -23.14 4.32
CA ILE A 584 14.37 -21.91 4.78
C ILE A 584 15.71 -21.55 4.09
N LEU A 585 16.42 -22.53 3.51
CA LEU A 585 17.74 -22.35 2.87
C LEU A 585 17.87 -22.96 1.45
N SER A 586 16.80 -23.03 0.66
CA SER A 586 16.86 -23.59 -0.71
C SER A 586 17.22 -22.58 -1.82
N ASP A 587 18.26 -22.87 -2.60
CA ASP A 587 18.75 -22.03 -3.71
C ASP A 587 17.95 -22.20 -5.02
N ALA A 588 16.66 -21.84 -4.95
CA ALA A 588 15.75 -21.67 -6.10
C ALA A 588 15.48 -22.91 -6.99
N VAL A 589 15.77 -24.13 -6.51
CA VAL A 589 15.49 -25.39 -7.25
C VAL A 589 14.07 -25.93 -7.02
N SER A 590 13.46 -25.62 -5.88
CA SER A 590 12.14 -26.14 -5.47
C SER A 590 11.30 -25.03 -4.84
N VAL A 591 10.51 -24.34 -5.66
CA VAL A 591 9.65 -23.22 -5.26
C VAL A 591 8.23 -23.51 -5.74
N ARG A 592 7.22 -23.41 -4.86
CA ARG A 592 5.80 -23.42 -5.25
C ARG A 592 5.45 -22.01 -5.72
N VAL A 593 4.92 -21.90 -6.93
CA VAL A 593 4.57 -20.62 -7.54
C VAL A 593 3.13 -20.67 -8.03
N GLY A 594 2.34 -19.70 -7.58
CA GLY A 594 0.94 -19.56 -7.94
C GLY A 594 0.46 -18.12 -7.79
N ARG A 595 -0.84 -17.90 -7.99
CA ARG A 595 -1.45 -16.55 -7.98
C ARG A 595 -2.64 -16.51 -7.03
N PHE A 596 -2.44 -15.93 -5.85
CA PHE A 596 -3.47 -15.76 -4.83
C PHE A 596 -3.48 -14.31 -4.35
N GLY A 597 -4.66 -13.70 -4.28
CA GLY A 597 -4.80 -12.25 -4.09
C GLY A 597 -4.34 -11.43 -5.31
N GLY A 598 -3.66 -10.31 -5.05
CA GLY A 598 -3.13 -9.41 -6.09
C GLY A 598 -4.15 -8.45 -6.70
N ALA A 599 -5.00 -7.84 -5.89
CA ALA A 599 -5.67 -6.59 -6.24
C ALA A 599 -4.85 -5.40 -5.67
N PRO A 600 -5.02 -4.16 -6.17
CA PRO A 600 -4.39 -2.98 -5.57
C PRO A 600 -4.75 -2.87 -4.09
N GLY A 601 -3.75 -2.63 -3.22
CA GLY A 601 -3.93 -2.60 -1.77
C GLY A 601 -4.04 -3.98 -1.10
N THR A 602 -3.75 -5.08 -1.79
CA THR A 602 -3.68 -6.41 -1.15
C THR A 602 -2.37 -6.61 -0.39
N THR A 603 -2.46 -6.79 0.93
CA THR A 603 -1.34 -7.14 1.82
C THR A 603 -1.34 -8.67 2.09
N PRO A 604 -0.20 -9.37 1.98
CA PRO A 604 -0.06 -10.77 2.36
C PRO A 604 0.12 -10.91 3.88
N VAL A 605 -0.49 -11.94 4.47
CA VAL A 605 -0.54 -12.13 5.94
C VAL A 605 -0.93 -13.60 6.24
N PRO A 606 0.01 -14.55 6.11
CA PRO A 606 -0.26 -15.99 6.23
C PRO A 606 -0.42 -16.44 7.69
N GLY A 607 -0.74 -17.73 7.87
CA GLY A 607 -0.95 -18.37 9.18
C GLY A 607 -1.62 -19.74 9.03
N ASP A 608 -1.49 -20.66 9.98
CA ASP A 608 -2.21 -21.95 10.01
C ASP A 608 -3.66 -21.77 10.50
N PHE A 609 -4.62 -21.54 9.60
CA PHE A 609 -6.03 -21.31 9.98
C PHE A 609 -6.87 -22.60 10.02
N ASP A 610 -6.30 -23.73 9.63
CA ASP A 610 -6.98 -25.04 9.49
C ASP A 610 -6.52 -26.08 10.55
N GLY A 611 -5.34 -25.88 11.14
CA GLY A 611 -4.73 -26.73 12.17
C GLY A 611 -3.96 -27.93 11.61
N ASP A 612 -3.45 -27.82 10.38
CA ASP A 612 -2.70 -28.85 9.66
C ASP A 612 -1.20 -28.87 10.02
N GLY A 613 -0.71 -27.81 10.67
CA GLY A 613 0.69 -27.58 11.01
C GLY A 613 1.48 -26.95 9.87
N LYS A 614 0.86 -26.03 9.10
CA LYS A 614 1.47 -25.24 8.02
C LYS A 614 0.75 -23.90 7.85
N ASP A 615 1.49 -22.89 7.42
CA ASP A 615 0.88 -21.60 7.10
C ASP A 615 0.18 -21.57 5.74
N ASP A 616 -1.09 -21.19 5.79
CA ASP A 616 -1.98 -20.99 4.65
C ASP A 616 -1.69 -19.68 3.90
N LEU A 617 -2.23 -19.56 2.68
CA LEU A 617 -2.17 -18.31 1.94
C LEU A 617 -3.32 -17.41 2.36
N ALA A 618 -3.06 -16.51 3.30
CA ALA A 618 -3.98 -15.43 3.64
C ALA A 618 -3.53 -14.08 3.08
N VAL A 619 -4.52 -13.30 2.63
CA VAL A 619 -4.35 -11.92 2.15
C VAL A 619 -5.50 -11.03 2.63
N PHE A 620 -5.16 -9.78 2.91
CA PHE A 620 -6.07 -8.72 3.32
C PHE A 620 -6.20 -7.67 2.21
N ASN A 621 -7.42 -7.19 1.93
CA ASN A 621 -7.64 -6.02 1.07
C ASN A 621 -8.91 -5.28 1.51
N GLY A 622 -8.78 -4.00 1.89
CA GLY A 622 -9.94 -3.13 2.10
C GLY A 622 -10.88 -3.54 3.25
N GLY A 623 -10.38 -4.29 4.25
CA GLY A 623 -11.18 -4.88 5.33
C GLY A 623 -11.66 -6.32 5.05
N MET A 624 -11.46 -6.82 3.83
CA MET A 624 -11.76 -8.22 3.46
C MET A 624 -10.53 -9.11 3.65
N TRP A 625 -10.74 -10.26 4.29
CA TRP A 625 -9.79 -11.36 4.38
C TRP A 625 -10.15 -12.46 3.37
N MET A 626 -9.12 -13.04 2.77
CA MET A 626 -9.20 -14.14 1.81
C MET A 626 -8.12 -15.16 2.17
N ILE A 627 -8.50 -16.41 2.46
CA ILE A 627 -7.61 -17.45 2.98
C ILE A 627 -7.78 -18.75 2.19
N ASP A 628 -6.73 -19.19 1.49
CA ASP A 628 -6.63 -20.49 0.79
C ASP A 628 -6.00 -21.52 1.72
N THR A 629 -6.86 -22.29 2.40
CA THR A 629 -6.53 -23.26 3.45
C THR A 629 -6.03 -24.60 2.90
N ASN A 630 -5.76 -24.65 1.59
CA ASN A 630 -5.34 -25.88 0.92
C ASN A 630 -4.20 -25.65 -0.10
N LEU A 631 -3.59 -24.46 -0.05
CA LEU A 631 -2.40 -24.05 -0.82
C LEU A 631 -2.52 -24.29 -2.33
N ASN A 632 -3.73 -24.17 -2.88
CA ASN A 632 -4.02 -24.47 -4.29
C ASN A 632 -4.00 -23.22 -5.21
N PHE A 633 -3.90 -22.04 -4.61
CA PHE A 633 -3.93 -20.70 -5.18
C PHE A 633 -5.28 -20.30 -5.81
N ASN A 634 -6.40 -20.77 -5.26
CA ASN A 634 -7.76 -20.35 -5.61
C ASN A 634 -8.59 -20.13 -4.33
N LEU A 635 -9.84 -19.67 -4.47
CA LEU A 635 -10.83 -19.66 -3.38
C LEU A 635 -11.96 -20.62 -3.76
N ASP A 636 -11.95 -21.83 -3.18
CA ASP A 636 -12.94 -22.87 -3.37
C ASP A 636 -14.06 -22.78 -2.30
N GLU A 637 -15.30 -22.57 -2.77
CA GLU A 637 -16.49 -22.35 -1.94
C GLU A 637 -16.75 -23.51 -0.95
N GLY A 638 -16.52 -23.26 0.34
CA GLY A 638 -16.72 -24.25 1.41
C GLY A 638 -15.50 -25.11 1.73
N VAL A 639 -14.32 -24.71 1.25
CA VAL A 639 -13.00 -25.11 1.77
C VAL A 639 -12.32 -23.86 2.35
N ASP A 640 -12.24 -22.82 1.54
CA ASP A 640 -11.48 -21.59 1.80
C ASP A 640 -12.33 -20.49 2.46
N LEU A 641 -11.67 -19.56 3.16
CA LEU A 641 -12.34 -18.52 3.96
C LEU A 641 -12.39 -17.16 3.24
N LEU A 642 -13.53 -16.48 3.37
CA LEU A 642 -13.79 -15.13 2.83
C LEU A 642 -14.73 -14.38 3.78
N PHE A 643 -14.19 -13.40 4.51
CA PHE A 643 -14.94 -12.62 5.52
C PHE A 643 -14.40 -11.18 5.63
N ALA A 644 -15.04 -10.36 6.47
CA ALA A 644 -14.65 -8.98 6.71
C ALA A 644 -14.29 -8.78 8.18
N PHE A 645 -13.07 -8.33 8.46
CA PHE A 645 -12.59 -8.03 9.82
C PHE A 645 -11.60 -6.87 9.76
N GLY A 646 -11.83 -5.83 10.56
CA GLY A 646 -11.11 -4.55 10.48
C GLY A 646 -11.64 -3.58 9.40
N LEU A 647 -10.87 -2.53 9.14
CA LEU A 647 -11.17 -1.44 8.20
C LEU A 647 -10.12 -1.38 7.09
N GLY A 648 -10.47 -0.80 5.93
CA GLY A 648 -9.63 -0.82 4.73
C GLY A 648 -8.30 -0.04 4.78
N ASN A 649 -8.02 0.68 5.88
CA ASN A 649 -6.76 1.36 6.17
C ASN A 649 -5.98 0.74 7.35
N ASP A 650 -6.48 -0.34 7.95
CA ASP A 650 -5.76 -1.05 9.01
C ASP A 650 -4.58 -1.86 8.46
N THR A 651 -3.57 -2.09 9.29
CA THR A 651 -2.49 -3.05 8.98
C THR A 651 -2.90 -4.45 9.49
N PRO A 652 -2.99 -5.47 8.63
CA PRO A 652 -3.37 -6.83 9.05
C PRO A 652 -2.22 -7.54 9.79
N LEU A 653 -2.58 -8.47 10.66
CA LEU A 653 -1.70 -9.29 11.49
C LEU A 653 -2.30 -10.68 11.70
N THR A 654 -1.47 -11.65 12.05
CA THR A 654 -1.86 -13.04 12.37
C THR A 654 -1.04 -13.53 13.57
N ALA A 655 -1.67 -14.32 14.44
CA ALA A 655 -1.03 -15.08 15.52
C ALA A 655 -2.02 -16.09 16.12
N ASP A 656 -1.49 -17.10 16.83
CA ASP A 656 -2.22 -17.90 17.83
C ASP A 656 -2.45 -17.01 19.08
N TRP A 657 -3.60 -16.33 19.15
CA TRP A 657 -3.90 -15.43 20.29
C TRP A 657 -4.43 -16.23 21.49
N ASP A 658 -5.26 -17.25 21.22
CA ASP A 658 -6.00 -18.06 22.19
C ASP A 658 -5.16 -19.19 22.83
N GLY A 659 -4.20 -19.75 22.09
CA GLY A 659 -3.29 -20.80 22.52
C GLY A 659 -3.71 -22.23 22.17
N ASP A 660 -4.69 -22.45 21.28
CA ASP A 660 -5.08 -23.80 20.83
C ASP A 660 -4.19 -24.38 19.72
N GLY A 661 -3.37 -23.56 19.08
CA GLY A 661 -2.45 -23.94 18.01
C GLY A 661 -3.02 -23.80 16.59
N THR A 662 -4.11 -23.04 16.43
CA THR A 662 -4.51 -22.45 15.14
C THR A 662 -4.20 -20.95 15.12
N THR A 663 -4.39 -20.31 13.97
CA THR A 663 -4.11 -18.88 13.77
C THR A 663 -5.40 -18.07 13.67
N GLU A 664 -5.46 -16.98 14.40
CA GLU A 664 -6.53 -15.99 14.37
C GLU A 664 -6.11 -14.70 13.64
N VAL A 665 -7.10 -13.95 13.15
CA VAL A 665 -6.88 -12.65 12.50
C VAL A 665 -6.74 -11.52 13.51
N GLY A 666 -5.86 -10.57 13.18
CA GLY A 666 -5.70 -9.31 13.90
C GLY A 666 -5.54 -8.12 12.95
N VAL A 667 -5.81 -6.93 13.45
CA VAL A 667 -5.58 -5.66 12.74
C VAL A 667 -5.02 -4.59 13.68
N HIS A 668 -4.09 -3.78 13.18
CA HIS A 668 -3.50 -2.65 13.89
C HIS A 668 -3.92 -1.30 13.28
N ARG A 669 -4.36 -0.37 14.14
CA ARG A 669 -4.82 0.98 13.77
C ARG A 669 -4.22 2.04 14.68
N GLY A 670 -3.23 2.77 14.16
CA GLY A 670 -2.56 3.87 14.86
C GLY A 670 -1.63 3.39 15.99
N SER A 671 -2.20 3.04 17.13
CA SER A 671 -1.51 2.53 18.33
C SER A 671 -2.33 1.45 19.03
N HIS A 672 -3.21 0.78 18.29
CA HIS A 672 -4.23 -0.13 18.80
C HIS A 672 -4.21 -1.43 18.02
N PHE A 673 -4.14 -2.55 18.73
CA PHE A 673 -4.34 -3.88 18.16
C PHE A 673 -5.78 -4.34 18.45
N TYR A 674 -6.42 -4.96 17.47
CA TYR A 674 -7.72 -5.63 17.59
C TYR A 674 -7.57 -7.05 17.05
N ALA A 675 -7.82 -8.05 17.87
CA ALA A 675 -7.59 -9.46 17.55
C ALA A 675 -8.86 -10.30 17.81
N ASP A 676 -9.23 -11.12 16.82
CA ASP A 676 -10.40 -12.01 16.83
C ASP A 676 -10.11 -13.26 17.66
N PHE A 677 -10.27 -13.16 18.98
CA PHE A 677 -9.85 -14.21 19.91
C PHE A 677 -10.88 -15.34 20.02
N ASN A 678 -12.09 -15.17 19.46
CA ASN A 678 -13.10 -16.23 19.41
C ASN A 678 -13.30 -16.84 18.01
N ASN A 679 -12.58 -16.33 16.99
CA ASN A 679 -12.60 -16.78 15.60
C ASN A 679 -14.04 -16.78 15.02
N ASP A 680 -14.85 -15.76 15.37
CA ASP A 680 -16.21 -15.54 14.85
C ASP A 680 -16.31 -14.46 13.76
N PHE A 681 -15.19 -13.79 13.47
CA PHE A 681 -15.01 -12.72 12.47
C PHE A 681 -15.76 -11.41 12.78
N VAL A 682 -16.24 -11.20 14.02
CA VAL A 682 -17.00 -9.99 14.42
C VAL A 682 -16.51 -9.39 15.74
N PHE A 683 -15.42 -8.60 15.68
CA PHE A 683 -14.77 -7.97 16.83
C PHE A 683 -15.73 -7.44 17.92
N SER A 684 -15.56 -7.97 19.13
CA SER A 684 -16.42 -7.76 20.29
C SER A 684 -15.61 -7.79 21.60
N ILE A 685 -15.51 -6.64 22.28
CA ILE A 685 -14.67 -6.41 23.48
C ILE A 685 -14.95 -7.29 24.73
N ASN A 686 -15.81 -8.30 24.64
CA ASN A 686 -16.07 -9.30 25.69
C ASN A 686 -15.58 -10.71 25.32
N ASN A 687 -15.30 -10.97 24.04
CA ASN A 687 -14.71 -12.21 23.54
C ASN A 687 -13.32 -11.97 22.94
N ASP A 688 -13.05 -10.75 22.48
CA ASP A 688 -11.93 -10.38 21.60
C ASP A 688 -10.92 -9.43 22.24
N VAL A 689 -9.68 -9.47 21.77
CA VAL A 689 -8.53 -8.79 22.37
C VAL A 689 -8.33 -7.37 21.80
N PHE A 690 -8.08 -6.41 22.70
CA PHE A 690 -7.76 -5.03 22.39
C PHE A 690 -6.58 -4.56 23.25
N LEU A 691 -5.54 -3.98 22.63
CA LEU A 691 -4.29 -3.57 23.29
C LEU A 691 -3.84 -2.18 22.80
N GLU A 692 -3.30 -1.35 23.70
CA GLU A 692 -2.87 0.05 23.46
C GLU A 692 -1.33 0.17 23.32
N PHE A 693 -0.74 -0.60 22.40
CA PHE A 693 0.71 -0.72 22.26
C PHE A 693 1.26 0.06 21.05
N GLY A 694 2.28 0.90 21.28
CA GLY A 694 2.98 1.68 20.24
C GLY A 694 2.47 3.12 20.05
N ILE A 695 2.85 3.75 18.94
CA ILE A 695 2.33 5.05 18.49
C ILE A 695 2.07 5.06 16.97
N GLY A 696 1.23 6.00 16.52
CA GLY A 696 0.96 6.22 15.10
C GLY A 696 2.22 6.38 14.25
N GLY A 697 2.40 5.49 13.28
CA GLY A 697 3.57 5.44 12.38
C GLY A 697 4.60 4.37 12.72
N ASP A 698 4.41 3.58 13.78
CA ASP A 698 5.20 2.37 14.02
C ASP A 698 4.75 1.21 13.10
N GLN A 699 5.67 0.31 12.73
CA GLN A 699 5.36 -0.94 12.01
C GLN A 699 4.95 -2.03 13.02
N PRO A 700 3.74 -2.60 12.96
CA PRO A 700 3.25 -3.59 13.92
C PRO A 700 3.65 -5.04 13.56
N PHE A 701 3.67 -5.91 14.57
CA PHE A 701 3.90 -7.35 14.50
C PHE A 701 3.13 -8.07 15.62
N ALA A 702 2.88 -9.37 15.43
CA ALA A 702 2.28 -10.28 16.40
C ALA A 702 3.07 -11.61 16.42
N GLY A 703 3.02 -12.36 17.52
CA GLY A 703 3.72 -13.65 17.65
C GLY A 703 4.00 -14.11 19.10
N THR A 704 4.41 -15.37 19.25
CA THR A 704 4.86 -16.04 20.49
C THR A 704 6.29 -15.64 20.92
N PHE A 705 6.64 -14.35 20.92
CA PHE A 705 8.01 -13.89 21.26
C PHE A 705 8.51 -14.42 22.62
N PHE A 706 7.59 -14.69 23.57
CA PHE A 706 7.92 -15.29 24.86
C PHE A 706 6.98 -16.41 25.32
N VAL A 707 7.40 -17.67 25.16
CA VAL A 707 6.75 -18.82 25.84
C VAL A 707 6.59 -18.56 27.34
N THR A 708 5.34 -18.51 27.82
CA THR A 708 5.02 -18.13 29.20
C THR A 708 5.39 -19.25 30.19
N ARG A 709 6.36 -18.97 31.09
CA ARG A 709 6.81 -19.95 32.08
C ARG A 709 5.75 -20.18 33.18
N THR A 710 4.91 -21.20 32.98
CA THR A 710 4.14 -21.82 34.07
C THR A 710 5.08 -22.23 35.21
N THR A 711 4.70 -21.94 36.44
CA THR A 711 5.65 -21.75 37.57
C THR A 711 6.15 -23.05 38.22
N THR A 712 6.13 -24.18 37.51
CA THR A 712 6.47 -25.52 38.03
C THR A 712 7.90 -25.97 37.76
N ASP A 713 8.55 -25.50 36.68
CA ASP A 713 9.85 -26.03 36.24
C ASP A 713 11.04 -25.36 36.94
N PHE A 714 11.23 -25.73 38.20
CA PHE A 714 12.27 -25.23 39.08
C PHE A 714 13.29 -26.31 39.49
N PHE A 715 14.03 -26.85 38.52
CA PHE A 715 15.19 -27.72 38.77
C PHE A 715 16.46 -27.21 38.05
N PRO A 716 17.67 -27.58 38.54
CA PRO A 716 18.72 -26.58 38.71
C PRO A 716 19.65 -26.43 37.50
N GLN A 717 20.24 -25.23 37.37
CA GLN A 717 21.35 -24.97 36.47
C GLN A 717 22.52 -25.95 36.69
N THR A 718 22.79 -26.81 35.71
CA THR A 718 24.11 -27.41 35.52
C THR A 718 24.99 -26.43 34.76
N SER A 719 25.88 -25.73 35.48
CA SER A 719 26.87 -24.83 34.89
C SER A 719 27.69 -25.54 33.81
N VAL A 720 27.74 -24.97 32.60
CA VAL A 720 28.75 -25.34 31.59
C VAL A 720 30.13 -25.07 32.18
N GLN A 721 30.89 -26.12 32.47
CA GLN A 721 32.32 -25.96 32.79
C GLN A 721 33.11 -25.86 31.49
N SER A 722 33.99 -24.87 31.44
CA SER A 722 34.95 -24.66 30.36
C SER A 722 35.76 -25.92 30.07
N VAL A 723 35.77 -26.36 28.81
CA VAL A 723 36.69 -27.40 28.33
C VAL A 723 38.09 -26.80 28.25
N ASP A 724 38.92 -27.07 29.26
CA ASP A 724 40.35 -26.77 29.25
C ASP A 724 41.17 -28.00 28.81
N THR A 725 42.34 -27.78 28.21
CA THR A 725 43.06 -28.79 27.42
C THR A 725 44.02 -29.66 28.21
N ALA A 726 43.92 -31.00 28.11
CA ALA A 726 45.02 -31.94 28.42
C ALA A 726 44.80 -33.39 27.88
N SER A 727 45.58 -33.75 26.86
CA SER A 727 46.43 -34.98 26.72
C SER A 727 46.03 -36.38 27.27
N ASP A 728 46.49 -37.39 26.50
CA ASP A 728 46.95 -38.75 26.87
C ASP A 728 45.96 -39.95 26.91
N ASP A 729 45.90 -40.64 25.74
CA ASP A 729 46.39 -42.02 25.50
C ASP A 729 45.65 -43.30 26.03
N VAL A 730 45.87 -44.41 25.28
CA VAL A 730 45.72 -45.86 25.62
C VAL A 730 44.40 -46.63 25.27
N ASP A 731 44.48 -47.36 24.15
CA ASP A 731 44.11 -48.78 23.88
C ASP A 731 42.71 -49.41 24.14
N SER A 732 42.07 -49.78 23.02
CA SER A 732 41.81 -51.19 22.57
C SER A 732 40.59 -52.03 23.03
N GLU A 733 40.30 -53.03 22.17
CA GLU A 733 39.44 -54.24 22.34
C GLU A 733 37.92 -53.95 22.47
N GLU A 734 37.08 -54.34 21.49
CA GLU A 734 36.59 -55.70 21.17
C GLU A 734 35.72 -56.33 22.28
N ASP A 735 34.41 -56.48 22.01
CA ASP A 735 33.76 -57.81 22.07
C ASP A 735 32.48 -57.85 21.20
N GLU A 736 32.06 -59.04 20.77
CA GLU A 736 30.81 -59.32 20.05
C GLU A 736 29.89 -60.24 20.87
N SER A 737 28.56 -60.03 20.82
CA SER A 737 27.50 -61.06 21.00
C SER A 737 26.12 -60.38 20.82
N GLU A 738 25.11 -60.93 20.12
CA GLU A 738 24.46 -62.25 20.23
C GLU A 738 23.76 -62.47 21.59
N GLU A 739 22.50 -62.92 21.70
CA GLU A 739 21.34 -62.96 20.80
C GLU A 739 20.07 -63.02 21.69
N ASP A 740 18.90 -62.98 21.04
CA ASP A 740 17.74 -63.84 21.31
C ASP A 740 16.61 -63.51 22.33
N GLU A 741 15.43 -63.97 21.88
CA GLU A 741 14.15 -64.27 22.54
C GLU A 741 13.45 -63.33 23.56
N LEU A 742 12.31 -62.80 23.10
CA LEU A 742 10.96 -62.98 23.67
C LEU A 742 10.83 -63.27 25.19
N PHE A 743 9.94 -62.52 25.87
CA PHE A 743 8.55 -63.00 26.04
C PHE A 743 7.55 -61.91 26.48
N VAL A 744 6.27 -62.14 26.15
CA VAL A 744 5.12 -61.28 26.50
C VAL A 744 4.56 -61.63 27.89
N THR A 745 4.36 -60.62 28.76
CA THR A 745 3.26 -60.42 29.74
C THR A 745 3.70 -59.35 30.76
N SER A 746 2.89 -58.49 31.39
CA SER A 746 1.51 -57.96 31.25
C SER A 746 1.15 -57.35 32.62
N ASP A 747 0.35 -56.28 32.61
CA ASP A 747 -0.50 -55.81 33.72
C ASP A 747 0.13 -55.07 34.93
N ARG A 748 -0.38 -53.84 35.11
CA ARG A 748 -0.67 -53.11 36.37
C ARG A 748 0.43 -52.60 37.31
N SER A 749 0.53 -51.26 37.26
CA SER A 749 0.38 -50.32 38.38
C SER A 749 1.35 -50.39 39.57
N ARG A 750 2.06 -49.27 39.76
CA ARG A 750 1.60 -48.33 40.80
C ARG A 750 1.81 -46.88 40.42
#